data_AF-A0A937U7F2-F1
#
_entry.id   AF-A0A937U7F2-F1
#
_cell.length_a   1.000
_cell.length_b   1.000
_cell.length_c   1.000
_cell.angle_alpha   90.00
_cell.angle_beta   90.00
_cell.angle_gamma   90.00
#
_symmetry.space_group_name_H-M   'P 1'
#
loop_
_entity.id
_entity.type
_entity.pdbx_description
1 polymer ?
#
loop_
_entity_poly.entity_id
_entity_poly.type
_entity_poly.pdbx_seq_one_letter_code
_entity_poly.pdbx_strand_id
1 'polypeptide(L)'
;MVTHKFSRFGFLTALLLLCLSTPVRPAGGADLEKAGHVLNRIAYGPSSADLTRVGQIGVQAYIAEQIDPAGIDERSNVRLRQREDALFTLNLPVRETLLVMSGQFWRYRKGTSQPHPGWRDLTFNDADWLRGPTGIGIGDGDDRTVLTDMRRINDDPETPDNESQAGYLSVHLRHKFLLDAEGLAAIDNLILRVDYDDGFKAYLNGAEVARANLPAAIVPHDASATASHEAGTARNFDISDHKDLLRTGDNVLAIQVHNRSITSGDLSMIPELLSRQILPGPARRVIRGIDELQQLIHVRGVYSAKQLQTVLAEFWENHFTTDYDKVAEYLDGLTNSDATDAMPQSQARAEAAQLEYQEYQFFYDNALGNFADLLLYSATSPSMLIYLDNVLNVKGAANENYAREILELFAFGVDNRYTQRDIEQLAKCFTGWGLCKVPRDQAQSFPDSALLPPTECEVEAEQTVLIDLGTGWKFFKGTQEPTPAAAGGPSAAWAGSGFDDSHWFRGFTGIGYGDGDDATMLSDMRGNYLSIYLRRRFMIDDPDRLENPILEIAYDDGFVAYLNGDEIARSANMESLGAPPAHDVDATPNHEVTASPARISLKPFRSILKAGENVLAIQVHNGTLNSSDLSILPRLIDRRILPGSTEKGDLNGIWTFGFDPEKYDTSGKVLFDGTPDRIVIPEGRGSGRMGLTGLRDTLDVIRSIASHPSSAEFICIKLIQKFVSDNITLATYKDGTAPAELEDLLTEMLAAWNSTAPVGNIRTVMQAMLDPVNQSSLFWSETAYRTKVKTPVEFINSSLRALDAGASGNGLPGLNNAMGMHLFTRDDPDGYSELGFDWIDTASMLERIDFVRDLAQNRKSDYYWDALLFMDERNLETTLQILAYFDELLYQNMLPEANRSLLLDYLATNSNGVPLRLNRLNPQDFKDRVEEFVGLLLSMPQWNFQ
;
A
#
# COMPACT_ATOMS: atom_id res chain seq x y z
N MET A 1 -25.95 -6.22 38.49
CA MET A 1 -26.10 -7.59 37.93
C MET A 1 -24.80 -8.12 37.31
N VAL A 2 -23.63 -7.53 37.62
CA VAL A 2 -22.30 -7.87 37.05
C VAL A 2 -21.43 -8.70 38.00
N THR A 3 -21.85 -8.90 39.25
CA THR A 3 -21.04 -9.51 40.32
C THR A 3 -21.26 -11.00 40.56
N HIS A 4 -22.23 -11.65 39.91
CA HIS A 4 -22.49 -13.09 40.08
C HIS A 4 -21.96 -14.00 38.97
N LYS A 5 -21.45 -13.47 37.85
CA LYS A 5 -20.81 -14.27 36.77
C LYS A 5 -19.32 -14.60 37.02
N PHE A 6 -18.64 -13.87 37.90
CA PHE A 6 -17.20 -14.07 38.20
C PHE A 6 -16.90 -15.22 39.18
N SER A 7 -17.87 -15.66 39.99
CA SER A 7 -17.61 -16.57 41.11
C SER A 7 -17.35 -18.04 40.73
N ARG A 8 -17.78 -18.50 39.54
CA ARG A 8 -17.44 -19.84 39.02
C ARG A 8 -16.23 -19.83 38.09
N PHE A 9 -15.93 -18.69 37.46
CA PHE A 9 -14.80 -18.57 36.53
C PHE A 9 -13.45 -18.53 37.24
N GLY A 10 -13.34 -17.88 38.41
CA GLY A 10 -12.09 -17.88 39.19
C GLY A 10 -11.61 -19.28 39.63
N PHE A 11 -12.52 -20.27 39.70
CA PHE A 11 -12.17 -21.66 39.96
C PHE A 11 -11.77 -22.43 38.69
N LEU A 12 -12.27 -22.02 37.51
CA LEU A 12 -11.91 -22.62 36.23
C LEU A 12 -10.59 -22.06 35.68
N THR A 13 -10.32 -20.76 35.79
CA THR A 13 -9.01 -20.18 35.42
C THR A 13 -7.88 -20.73 36.28
N ALA A 14 -8.14 -20.99 37.57
CA ALA A 14 -7.17 -21.64 38.45
C ALA A 14 -6.93 -23.12 38.08
N LEU A 15 -7.92 -23.83 37.52
CA LEU A 15 -7.74 -25.21 37.02
C LEU A 15 -7.07 -25.24 35.63
N LEU A 16 -7.38 -24.27 34.77
CA LEU A 16 -6.77 -24.08 33.44
C LEU A 16 -5.27 -23.74 33.52
N LEU A 17 -4.84 -23.03 34.57
CA LEU A 17 -3.43 -22.74 34.87
C LEU A 17 -2.67 -23.91 35.53
N LEU A 18 -3.36 -24.95 36.01
CA LEU A 18 -2.78 -26.09 36.74
C LEU A 18 -2.66 -27.39 35.91
N CYS A 19 -3.12 -27.41 34.66
CA CYS A 19 -3.11 -28.58 33.78
C CYS A 19 -2.15 -28.47 32.58
N LEU A 20 -0.99 -27.86 32.75
CA LEU A 20 0.11 -27.87 31.77
C LEU A 20 0.93 -29.19 31.76
N SER A 21 0.44 -30.25 32.38
CA SER A 21 1.11 -31.56 32.38
C SER A 21 0.62 -32.44 31.23
N THR A 22 1.56 -32.83 30.36
CA THR A 22 1.58 -33.95 29.39
C THR A 22 0.25 -34.67 29.07
N PRO A 23 -0.14 -34.79 27.78
CA PRO A 23 -1.36 -35.49 27.40
C PRO A 23 -1.24 -37.00 27.68
N VAL A 24 -2.17 -37.56 28.47
CA VAL A 24 -2.35 -39.02 28.67
C VAL A 24 -3.47 -39.53 27.75
N ARG A 25 -3.16 -40.58 26.99
CA ARG A 25 -3.91 -41.18 25.87
C ARG A 25 -4.89 -42.29 26.29
N PRO A 26 -6.11 -42.36 25.73
CA PRO A 26 -6.87 -43.59 25.53
C PRO A 26 -6.68 -44.12 24.08
N ALA A 27 -6.66 -45.46 23.91
CA ALA A 27 -6.41 -46.11 22.62
C ALA A 27 -7.64 -46.06 21.67
N GLY A 28 -7.62 -45.17 20.67
CA GLY A 28 -8.57 -45.10 19.54
C GLY A 28 -7.91 -45.48 18.21
N GLY A 29 -8.69 -45.86 17.19
CA GLY A 29 -8.19 -46.48 15.95
C GLY A 29 -7.12 -45.67 15.21
N ALA A 30 -5.93 -46.28 15.02
CA ALA A 30 -4.73 -45.65 14.48
C ALA A 30 -4.91 -44.89 13.15
N ASP A 31 -5.89 -45.26 12.32
CA ASP A 31 -6.15 -44.60 11.04
C ASP A 31 -6.81 -43.22 11.19
N LEU A 32 -7.66 -43.02 12.20
CA LEU A 32 -8.31 -41.74 12.48
C LEU A 32 -7.32 -40.73 13.09
N GLU A 33 -6.46 -41.20 14.00
CA GLU A 33 -5.38 -40.38 14.57
C GLU A 33 -4.47 -39.86 13.46
N LYS A 34 -4.05 -40.72 12.53
CA LYS A 34 -3.26 -40.33 11.36
C LYS A 34 -3.98 -39.35 10.45
N ALA A 35 -5.27 -39.57 10.19
CA ALA A 35 -6.07 -38.65 9.38
C ALA A 35 -6.12 -37.24 10.00
N GLY A 36 -6.39 -37.16 11.31
CA GLY A 36 -6.37 -35.89 12.03
C GLY A 36 -4.99 -35.24 12.07
N HIS A 37 -3.93 -36.02 12.25
CA HIS A 37 -2.56 -35.50 12.22
C HIS A 37 -2.25 -34.81 10.89
N VAL A 38 -2.50 -35.51 9.77
CA VAL A 38 -2.29 -34.98 8.42
C VAL A 38 -3.12 -33.71 8.21
N LEU A 39 -4.41 -33.72 8.56
CA LEU A 39 -5.27 -32.55 8.39
C LEU A 39 -4.89 -31.36 9.28
N ASN A 40 -4.27 -31.59 10.43
CA ASN A 40 -3.78 -30.51 11.28
C ASN A 40 -2.41 -29.98 10.83
N ARG A 41 -1.56 -30.79 10.17
CA ARG A 41 -0.22 -30.35 9.75
C ARG A 41 -0.14 -29.81 8.35
N ILE A 42 -0.79 -30.44 7.38
CA ILE A 42 -0.69 -30.03 5.95
C ILE A 42 -1.94 -29.30 5.44
N ALA A 43 -2.88 -29.01 6.34
CA ALA A 43 -4.09 -28.26 6.09
C ALA A 43 -4.39 -27.39 7.32
N TYR A 44 -5.34 -26.47 7.21
CA TYR A 44 -5.78 -25.66 8.36
C TYR A 44 -6.71 -26.43 9.30
N GLY A 45 -6.39 -27.68 9.63
CA GLY A 45 -7.21 -28.52 10.49
C GLY A 45 -8.38 -29.24 9.77
N PRO A 46 -9.02 -30.18 10.49
CA PRO A 46 -10.05 -31.04 9.94
C PRO A 46 -11.38 -30.32 9.77
N SER A 47 -11.99 -30.46 8.59
CA SER A 47 -13.43 -30.30 8.41
C SER A 47 -14.12 -31.67 8.46
N SER A 48 -15.44 -31.69 8.68
CA SER A 48 -16.22 -32.93 8.60
C SER A 48 -16.10 -33.61 7.23
N ALA A 49 -16.02 -32.83 6.15
CA ALA A 49 -15.89 -33.33 4.80
C ALA A 49 -14.49 -33.93 4.56
N ASP A 50 -13.44 -33.28 5.06
CA ASP A 50 -12.06 -33.73 4.88
C ASP A 50 -11.77 -35.00 5.67
N LEU A 51 -12.20 -35.09 6.94
CA LEU A 51 -12.06 -36.34 7.70
C LEU A 51 -12.78 -37.50 7.03
N THR A 52 -13.98 -37.26 6.50
CA THR A 52 -14.73 -38.27 5.74
C THR A 52 -13.97 -38.68 4.48
N ARG A 53 -13.44 -37.71 3.72
CA ARG A 53 -12.67 -37.95 2.50
C ARG A 53 -11.42 -38.78 2.80
N VAL A 54 -10.61 -38.37 3.79
CA VAL A 54 -9.41 -39.09 4.19
C VAL A 54 -9.75 -40.51 4.67
N GLY A 55 -10.84 -40.69 5.40
CA GLY A 55 -11.33 -42.02 5.79
C GLY A 55 -11.74 -42.91 4.60
N GLN A 56 -12.19 -42.32 3.49
CA GLN A 56 -12.58 -43.05 2.28
C GLN A 56 -11.39 -43.42 1.38
N ILE A 57 -10.46 -42.50 1.17
CA ILE A 57 -9.33 -42.69 0.22
C ILE A 57 -8.03 -43.11 0.90
N GLY A 58 -7.94 -42.94 2.23
CA GLY A 58 -6.74 -43.15 3.03
C GLY A 58 -5.78 -41.96 3.01
N VAL A 59 -4.97 -41.84 4.06
CA VAL A 59 -3.99 -40.75 4.22
C VAL A 59 -2.98 -40.68 3.07
N GLN A 60 -2.60 -41.82 2.50
CA GLN A 60 -1.61 -41.89 1.41
C GLN A 60 -2.14 -41.24 0.14
N ALA A 61 -3.37 -41.57 -0.25
CA ALA A 61 -4.01 -40.99 -1.42
C ALA A 61 -4.30 -39.51 -1.22
N TYR A 62 -4.72 -39.11 -0.02
CA TYR A 62 -4.94 -37.70 0.30
C TYR A 62 -3.66 -36.87 0.18
N ILE A 63 -2.54 -37.33 0.75
CA ILE A 63 -1.23 -36.65 0.62
C ILE A 63 -0.82 -36.59 -0.86
N ALA A 64 -1.01 -37.67 -1.62
CA ALA A 64 -0.70 -37.67 -3.05
C ALA A 64 -1.52 -36.63 -3.84
N GLU A 65 -2.81 -36.44 -3.52
CA GLU A 65 -3.63 -35.37 -4.09
C GLU A 65 -3.11 -33.98 -3.73
N GLN A 66 -2.71 -33.77 -2.46
CA GLN A 66 -2.21 -32.46 -1.98
C GLN A 66 -0.83 -32.10 -2.55
N ILE A 67 0.03 -33.10 -2.74
CA ILE A 67 1.35 -32.95 -3.38
C ILE A 67 1.22 -32.67 -4.88
N ASP A 68 0.11 -33.04 -5.50
CA ASP A 68 -0.21 -32.69 -6.89
C ASP A 68 -1.55 -31.95 -7.05
N PRO A 69 -1.59 -30.66 -6.63
CA PRO A 69 -2.84 -29.92 -6.55
C PRO A 69 -3.48 -29.64 -7.93
N ALA A 70 -2.75 -29.81 -9.04
CA ALA A 70 -3.29 -29.67 -10.39
C ALA A 70 -4.42 -30.67 -10.69
N GLY A 71 -4.44 -31.82 -10.00
CA GLY A 71 -5.51 -32.82 -10.10
C GLY A 71 -6.77 -32.47 -9.31
N ILE A 72 -6.73 -31.46 -8.43
CA ILE A 72 -7.85 -31.06 -7.59
C ILE A 72 -8.70 -30.02 -8.33
N ASP A 73 -9.95 -30.38 -8.65
CA ASP A 73 -10.89 -29.49 -9.33
C ASP A 73 -11.47 -28.42 -8.39
N GLU A 74 -10.81 -27.27 -8.32
CA GLU A 74 -11.36 -26.08 -7.66
C GLU A 74 -12.42 -25.34 -8.48
N ARG A 75 -12.49 -25.57 -9.80
CA ARG A 75 -13.43 -24.83 -10.66
C ARG A 75 -14.88 -25.20 -10.35
N SER A 76 -15.13 -26.41 -9.87
CA SER A 76 -16.45 -26.82 -9.40
C SER A 76 -16.78 -26.33 -7.98
N ASN A 77 -15.82 -25.80 -7.22
CA ASN A 77 -16.04 -25.27 -5.88
C ASN A 77 -16.75 -23.90 -5.94
N VAL A 78 -18.09 -23.93 -5.96
CA VAL A 78 -18.93 -22.73 -6.03
C VAL A 78 -18.74 -21.84 -4.80
N ARG A 79 -18.59 -22.43 -3.60
CA ARG A 79 -18.42 -21.66 -2.35
C ARG A 79 -17.13 -20.84 -2.40
N LEU A 80 -15.99 -21.46 -2.74
CA LEU A 80 -14.72 -20.76 -2.88
C LEU A 80 -14.81 -19.63 -3.90
N ARG A 81 -15.29 -19.91 -5.12
CA ARG A 81 -15.37 -18.89 -6.19
C ARG A 81 -16.24 -17.70 -5.80
N GLN A 82 -17.42 -17.94 -5.22
CA GLN A 82 -18.30 -16.86 -4.78
C GLN A 82 -17.65 -15.99 -3.70
N ARG A 83 -16.90 -16.60 -2.78
CA ARG A 83 -16.21 -15.89 -1.69
C ARG A 83 -14.99 -15.13 -2.19
N GLU A 84 -14.19 -15.73 -3.08
CA GLU A 84 -13.09 -15.02 -3.73
C GLU A 84 -13.61 -13.88 -4.60
N ASP A 85 -14.59 -14.09 -5.48
CA ASP A 85 -15.10 -13.05 -6.37
C ASP A 85 -15.68 -11.84 -5.61
N ALA A 86 -16.16 -12.04 -4.38
CA ALA A 86 -16.60 -10.95 -3.52
C ALA A 86 -15.46 -10.01 -3.07
N LEU A 87 -14.21 -10.44 -3.13
CA LEU A 87 -13.01 -9.68 -2.76
C LEU A 87 -12.45 -8.84 -3.93
N PHE A 88 -12.93 -9.09 -5.14
CA PHE A 88 -12.44 -8.42 -6.35
C PHE A 88 -13.49 -7.50 -6.96
N THR A 89 -13.04 -6.61 -7.83
CA THR A 89 -13.84 -5.83 -8.75
C THR A 89 -13.42 -6.11 -10.19
N LEU A 90 -14.30 -5.83 -11.15
CA LEU A 90 -14.01 -5.89 -12.57
C LEU A 90 -13.90 -4.47 -13.12
N ASN A 91 -12.68 -4.03 -13.43
CA ASN A 91 -12.39 -2.71 -13.95
C ASN A 91 -12.29 -2.76 -15.47
N LEU A 92 -13.11 -1.98 -16.18
CA LEU A 92 -12.95 -1.79 -17.62
C LEU A 92 -11.77 -0.84 -17.89
N PRO A 93 -11.09 -0.97 -19.05
CA PRO A 93 -10.14 0.04 -19.49
C PRO A 93 -10.82 1.40 -19.63
N VAL A 94 -10.18 2.47 -19.16
CA VAL A 94 -10.76 3.81 -19.10
C VAL A 94 -9.75 4.88 -19.48
N ARG A 95 -10.21 5.99 -20.03
CA ARG A 95 -9.42 7.22 -20.18
C ARG A 95 -10.01 8.29 -19.29
N GLU A 96 -9.19 8.85 -18.40
CA GLU A 96 -9.58 9.98 -17.57
C GLU A 96 -9.07 11.29 -18.16
N THR A 97 -9.85 12.36 -18.01
CA THR A 97 -9.46 13.71 -18.39
C THR A 97 -9.99 14.69 -17.36
N LEU A 98 -9.07 15.44 -16.76
CA LEU A 98 -9.38 16.54 -15.84
C LEU A 98 -9.95 17.72 -16.63
N LEU A 99 -11.23 18.01 -16.40
CA LEU A 99 -11.93 19.19 -16.91
C LEU A 99 -11.64 20.42 -16.02
N VAL A 100 -11.45 20.18 -14.73
CA VAL A 100 -11.04 21.17 -13.73
C VAL A 100 -9.97 20.53 -12.85
N MET A 101 -8.85 21.23 -12.65
CA MET A 101 -7.63 20.74 -11.99
C MET A 101 -7.35 21.52 -10.72
N SER A 102 -6.72 20.88 -9.73
CA SER A 102 -6.14 21.58 -8.60
C SER A 102 -5.08 22.60 -9.04
N GLY A 103 -4.95 23.69 -8.28
CA GLY A 103 -4.05 24.81 -8.55
C GLY A 103 -4.56 25.83 -9.58
N GLN A 104 -5.68 25.56 -10.26
CA GLN A 104 -6.25 26.51 -11.22
C GLN A 104 -6.79 27.76 -10.52
N PHE A 105 -6.77 28.89 -11.22
CA PHE A 105 -7.38 30.11 -10.70
C PHE A 105 -8.91 30.06 -10.73
N TRP A 106 -9.51 30.29 -9.57
CA TRP A 106 -10.95 30.38 -9.37
C TRP A 106 -11.34 31.80 -8.98
N ARG A 107 -12.58 32.18 -9.29
CA ARG A 107 -13.22 33.37 -8.74
C ARG A 107 -13.85 33.03 -7.41
N TYR A 108 -13.60 33.84 -6.39
CA TYR A 108 -14.15 33.61 -5.06
C TYR A 108 -14.73 34.87 -4.41
N ARG A 109 -15.70 34.66 -3.53
CA ARG A 109 -16.33 35.70 -2.72
C ARG A 109 -16.48 35.22 -1.28
N LYS A 110 -15.93 36.02 -0.36
CA LYS A 110 -16.05 35.82 1.09
C LYS A 110 -17.52 35.88 1.50
N GLY A 111 -17.94 34.95 2.37
CA GLY A 111 -19.30 34.81 2.87
C GLY A 111 -19.64 35.81 3.96
N THR A 112 -19.41 37.11 3.72
CA THR A 112 -19.81 38.21 4.63
C THR A 112 -21.21 38.74 4.35
N SER A 113 -21.80 38.33 3.22
CA SER A 113 -23.18 38.63 2.82
C SER A 113 -23.66 37.63 1.76
N GLN A 114 -24.97 37.45 1.63
CA GLN A 114 -25.55 36.55 0.64
C GLN A 114 -25.13 36.95 -0.80
N PRO A 115 -24.64 36.01 -1.63
CA PRO A 115 -24.39 36.30 -3.05
C PRO A 115 -25.69 36.47 -3.84
N HIS A 116 -25.55 37.07 -5.03
CA HIS A 116 -26.65 37.18 -5.99
C HIS A 116 -27.29 35.80 -6.26
N PRO A 117 -28.63 35.63 -6.30
CA PRO A 117 -29.26 34.31 -6.42
C PRO A 117 -28.80 33.46 -7.62
N GLY A 118 -28.46 34.12 -8.73
CA GLY A 118 -27.94 33.48 -9.95
C GLY A 118 -26.42 33.28 -9.98
N TRP A 119 -25.69 33.44 -8.87
CA TRP A 119 -24.23 33.35 -8.86
C TRP A 119 -23.68 32.03 -9.40
N ARG A 120 -24.47 30.95 -9.39
CA ARG A 120 -24.11 29.62 -9.88
C ARG A 120 -24.29 29.46 -11.39
N ASP A 121 -24.99 30.40 -12.03
CA ASP A 121 -25.40 30.29 -13.42
C ASP A 121 -24.26 30.70 -14.35
N LEU A 122 -24.20 30.11 -15.55
CA LEU A 122 -23.15 30.39 -16.53
C LEU A 122 -23.08 31.88 -16.93
N THR A 123 -24.23 32.55 -16.99
CA THR A 123 -24.37 33.95 -17.41
C THR A 123 -24.02 34.96 -16.32
N PHE A 124 -23.75 34.53 -15.09
CA PHE A 124 -23.41 35.44 -14.01
C PHE A 124 -22.00 36.03 -14.21
N ASN A 125 -21.92 37.35 -14.09
CA ASN A 125 -20.67 38.11 -14.19
C ASN A 125 -19.99 38.18 -12.81
N ASP A 126 -18.84 37.54 -12.68
CA ASP A 126 -17.98 37.50 -11.49
C ASP A 126 -16.70 38.32 -11.65
N ALA A 127 -16.65 39.28 -12.58
CA ALA A 127 -15.46 40.12 -12.78
C ALA A 127 -15.02 40.85 -11.50
N ASP A 128 -15.98 41.22 -10.65
CA ASP A 128 -15.76 41.90 -9.37
C ASP A 128 -15.42 40.94 -8.21
N TRP A 129 -15.43 39.62 -8.44
CA TRP A 129 -15.02 38.65 -7.43
C TRP A 129 -13.50 38.57 -7.33
N LEU A 130 -13.02 38.25 -6.14
CA LEU A 130 -11.61 37.96 -5.89
C LEU A 130 -11.16 36.77 -6.74
N ARG A 131 -9.86 36.63 -6.95
CA ARG A 131 -9.29 35.56 -7.78
C ARG A 131 -8.06 34.98 -7.10
N GLY A 132 -7.96 33.66 -7.05
CA GLY A 132 -6.82 32.93 -6.50
C GLY A 132 -6.82 31.46 -6.93
N PRO A 133 -5.68 30.75 -6.89
CA PRO A 133 -5.62 29.31 -7.15
C PRO A 133 -6.42 28.50 -6.12
N THR A 134 -6.94 27.31 -6.49
CA THR A 134 -7.58 26.38 -5.54
C THR A 134 -6.61 25.85 -4.47
N GLY A 135 -7.14 25.29 -3.39
CA GLY A 135 -6.51 25.38 -2.07
C GLY A 135 -6.88 26.72 -1.45
N ILE A 136 -8.18 27.02 -1.42
CA ILE A 136 -8.72 28.28 -0.90
C ILE A 136 -9.23 28.01 0.51
N GLY A 137 -8.57 28.60 1.48
CA GLY A 137 -8.76 28.19 2.86
C GLY A 137 -7.94 28.93 3.89
N ILE A 138 -7.86 28.37 5.09
CA ILE A 138 -6.97 28.78 6.17
C ILE A 138 -6.49 27.53 6.92
N GLY A 139 -5.28 27.57 7.51
CA GLY A 139 -4.94 26.79 8.70
C GLY A 139 -4.29 25.42 8.50
N ASP A 140 -4.34 24.83 7.31
CA ASP A 140 -3.80 23.48 7.03
C ASP A 140 -2.38 23.49 6.45
N GLY A 141 -1.92 24.62 5.93
CA GLY A 141 -0.59 24.79 5.34
C GLY A 141 -0.46 24.29 3.91
N ASP A 142 -1.54 23.81 3.28
CA ASP A 142 -1.58 23.41 1.87
C ASP A 142 -2.35 24.42 0.98
N ASP A 143 -3.03 25.37 1.60
CA ASP A 143 -3.75 26.46 0.93
C ASP A 143 -2.85 27.37 0.09
N ARG A 144 -3.10 27.42 -1.22
CA ARG A 144 -2.48 28.38 -2.13
C ARG A 144 -3.12 29.77 -2.08
N THR A 145 -4.38 29.86 -1.66
CA THR A 145 -5.10 31.12 -1.43
C THR A 145 -5.52 31.18 0.04
N VAL A 146 -4.68 31.82 0.85
CA VAL A 146 -4.90 31.92 2.30
C VAL A 146 -5.87 33.04 2.65
N LEU A 147 -6.90 32.71 3.43
CA LEU A 147 -7.97 33.60 3.90
C LEU A 147 -7.74 34.03 5.35
N THR A 148 -6.74 34.88 5.56
CA THR A 148 -6.33 35.35 6.90
C THR A 148 -7.43 36.02 7.72
N ASP A 149 -8.45 36.57 7.06
CA ASP A 149 -9.56 37.28 7.69
C ASP A 149 -10.80 36.43 7.99
N MET A 150 -10.77 35.12 7.70
CA MET A 150 -11.91 34.22 7.84
C MET A 150 -12.25 33.91 9.30
N ARG A 151 -11.23 33.68 10.13
CA ARG A 151 -11.40 33.36 11.55
C ARG A 151 -11.84 34.58 12.35
N ARG A 152 -12.86 34.46 13.18
CA ARG A 152 -13.22 35.50 14.14
C ARG A 152 -12.21 35.55 15.28
N ILE A 153 -11.63 36.72 15.51
CA ILE A 153 -10.75 37.03 16.65
C ILE A 153 -11.48 38.04 17.54
N ASN A 154 -11.76 37.66 18.78
CA ASN A 154 -12.32 38.57 19.78
C ASN A 154 -11.18 39.29 20.50
N ASP A 155 -11.40 40.53 20.92
CA ASP A 155 -10.46 41.33 21.71
C ASP A 155 -9.88 40.50 22.87
N ASP A 156 -8.62 40.06 22.77
CA ASP A 156 -7.89 39.50 23.89
C ASP A 156 -7.14 40.66 24.59
N PRO A 157 -7.55 41.05 25.81
CA PRO A 157 -6.95 42.17 26.52
C PRO A 157 -5.46 41.96 26.88
N GLU A 158 -4.88 40.77 26.66
CA GLU A 158 -3.47 40.48 26.91
C GLU A 158 -2.59 40.49 25.64
N THR A 159 -3.17 40.65 24.44
CA THR A 159 -2.39 40.74 23.19
C THR A 159 -1.99 42.19 22.85
N PRO A 160 -0.72 42.47 22.49
CA PRO A 160 -0.24 43.85 22.31
C PRO A 160 -0.91 44.64 21.18
N ASP A 161 -1.52 43.95 20.21
CA ASP A 161 -2.17 44.54 19.04
C ASP A 161 -3.67 44.18 19.04
N ASN A 162 -4.48 45.04 19.65
CA ASN A 162 -5.94 44.91 19.73
C ASN A 162 -6.60 45.03 18.34
N GLU A 163 -6.57 43.97 17.53
CA GLU A 163 -7.33 43.88 16.28
C GLU A 163 -8.50 42.90 16.44
N SER A 164 -9.72 43.42 16.64
CA SER A 164 -10.93 42.62 16.51
C SER A 164 -11.19 42.26 15.05
N GLN A 165 -11.37 40.96 14.77
CA GLN A 165 -11.69 40.45 13.44
C GLN A 165 -13.06 39.79 13.45
N ALA A 166 -13.99 40.24 12.60
CA ALA A 166 -15.38 39.75 12.60
C ALA A 166 -15.52 38.29 12.16
N GLY A 167 -14.67 37.84 11.21
CA GLY A 167 -14.73 36.51 10.59
C GLY A 167 -15.94 36.27 9.70
N TYR A 168 -15.99 35.10 9.05
CA TYR A 168 -17.13 34.61 8.26
C TYR A 168 -17.10 33.08 8.16
N LEU A 169 -18.25 32.46 7.88
CA LEU A 169 -18.40 31.00 7.88
C LEU A 169 -18.20 30.34 6.52
N SER A 170 -18.32 31.09 5.41
CA SER A 170 -18.36 30.47 4.08
C SER A 170 -17.55 31.21 3.03
N VAL A 171 -17.23 30.50 1.97
CA VAL A 171 -16.63 31.04 0.75
C VAL A 171 -17.39 30.50 -0.45
N HIS A 172 -17.70 31.37 -1.40
CA HIS A 172 -18.37 30.99 -2.65
C HIS A 172 -17.38 31.06 -3.79
N LEU A 173 -17.28 29.98 -4.55
CA LEU A 173 -16.24 29.68 -5.53
C LEU A 173 -16.87 29.43 -6.90
N ARG A 174 -16.26 29.91 -7.97
CA ARG A 174 -16.67 29.66 -9.34
C ARG A 174 -15.47 29.48 -10.27
N HIS A 175 -15.58 28.54 -11.19
CA HIS A 175 -14.62 28.34 -12.25
C HIS A 175 -15.33 27.99 -13.55
N LYS A 176 -14.91 28.69 -14.62
CA LYS A 176 -15.38 28.42 -15.97
C LYS A 176 -14.38 27.50 -16.67
N PHE A 177 -14.89 26.46 -17.32
CA PHE A 177 -14.09 25.54 -18.11
C PHE A 177 -14.75 25.31 -19.46
N LEU A 178 -13.94 25.00 -20.47
CA LEU A 178 -14.37 24.76 -21.83
C LEU A 178 -14.47 23.26 -22.09
N LEU A 179 -15.48 22.87 -22.86
CA LEU A 179 -15.66 21.50 -23.33
C LEU A 179 -16.02 21.52 -24.82
N ASP A 180 -15.28 20.82 -25.67
CA ASP A 180 -15.63 20.70 -27.08
C ASP A 180 -16.70 19.61 -27.33
N ALA A 181 -17.13 19.47 -28.57
CA ALA A 181 -18.19 18.50 -28.92
C ALA A 181 -17.71 17.05 -28.79
N GLU A 182 -16.43 16.78 -29.05
CA GLU A 182 -15.83 15.45 -28.96
C GLU A 182 -15.66 15.03 -27.50
N GLY A 183 -15.08 15.90 -26.67
CA GLY A 183 -14.92 15.71 -25.24
C GLY A 183 -16.26 15.49 -24.54
N LEU A 184 -17.30 16.26 -24.88
CA LEU A 184 -18.65 16.03 -24.35
C LEU A 184 -19.22 14.66 -24.74
N ALA A 185 -19.03 14.23 -26.00
CA ALA A 185 -19.52 12.95 -26.49
C ALA A 185 -18.76 11.75 -25.88
N ALA A 186 -17.53 11.95 -25.40
CA ALA A 186 -16.68 10.93 -24.79
C ALA A 186 -16.98 10.65 -23.31
N ILE A 187 -17.87 11.41 -22.66
CA ILE A 187 -18.13 11.28 -21.21
C ILE A 187 -19.11 10.13 -20.93
N ASP A 188 -18.57 9.00 -20.49
CA ASP A 188 -19.37 7.90 -19.92
C ASP A 188 -19.71 8.19 -18.46
N ASN A 189 -18.70 8.57 -17.67
CA ASN A 189 -18.81 8.93 -16.25
C ASN A 189 -18.27 10.33 -15.97
N LEU A 190 -18.87 11.02 -14.99
CA LEU A 190 -18.46 12.33 -14.52
C LEU A 190 -18.27 12.29 -13.00
N ILE A 191 -17.09 12.65 -12.51
CA ILE A 191 -16.70 12.53 -11.10
C ILE A 191 -16.24 13.89 -10.60
N LEU A 192 -16.83 14.36 -9.50
CA LEU A 192 -16.34 15.50 -8.74
C LEU A 192 -15.47 14.97 -7.60
N ARG A 193 -14.18 15.27 -7.62
CA ARG A 193 -13.24 14.92 -6.56
C ARG A 193 -13.00 16.16 -5.71
N VAL A 194 -13.17 16.05 -4.40
CA VAL A 194 -13.08 17.21 -3.51
C VAL A 194 -12.30 16.84 -2.26
N ASP A 195 -11.22 17.58 -1.99
CA ASP A 195 -10.67 17.72 -0.65
C ASP A 195 -11.30 18.93 0.02
N TYR A 196 -11.87 18.76 1.22
CA TYR A 196 -12.71 19.79 1.82
C TYR A 196 -12.69 19.77 3.35
N ASP A 197 -12.92 20.95 3.92
CA ASP A 197 -13.20 21.15 5.33
C ASP A 197 -14.14 22.37 5.50
N ASP A 198 -15.30 22.30 6.15
CA ASP A 198 -15.93 21.15 6.82
C ASP A 198 -17.06 20.55 5.98
N GLY A 199 -17.68 21.38 5.13
CA GLY A 199 -18.86 21.02 4.36
C GLY A 199 -19.01 21.88 3.11
N PHE A 200 -19.57 21.28 2.06
CA PHE A 200 -19.70 21.97 0.78
C PHE A 200 -20.98 21.60 0.04
N LYS A 201 -21.33 22.46 -0.92
CA LYS A 201 -22.39 22.23 -1.88
C LYS A 201 -21.94 22.70 -3.25
N ALA A 202 -21.90 21.78 -4.21
CA ALA A 202 -21.40 21.98 -5.56
C ALA A 202 -22.54 22.04 -6.58
N TYR A 203 -22.35 22.89 -7.59
CA TYR A 203 -23.30 23.15 -8.65
C TYR A 203 -22.60 23.13 -10.01
N LEU A 204 -23.23 22.49 -10.98
CA LEU A 204 -22.80 22.48 -12.37
C LEU A 204 -23.84 23.23 -13.21
N ASN A 205 -23.42 24.30 -13.88
CA ASN A 205 -24.29 25.13 -14.71
C ASN A 205 -25.60 25.56 -14.03
N GLY A 206 -25.52 25.88 -12.74
CA GLY A 206 -26.64 26.37 -11.92
C GLY A 206 -27.40 25.31 -11.11
N ALA A 207 -27.28 24.03 -11.45
CA ALA A 207 -27.96 22.94 -10.74
C ALA A 207 -27.02 22.24 -9.75
N GLU A 208 -27.55 21.83 -8.59
CA GLU A 208 -26.79 21.09 -7.57
C GLU A 208 -26.43 19.70 -8.08
N VAL A 209 -25.18 19.29 -7.87
CA VAL A 209 -24.66 17.98 -8.30
C VAL A 209 -24.05 17.16 -7.17
N ALA A 210 -23.53 17.80 -6.12
CA ALA A 210 -22.96 17.12 -4.97
C ALA A 210 -23.03 17.99 -3.71
N ARG A 211 -23.05 17.34 -2.54
CA ARG A 211 -22.98 18.00 -1.23
C ARG A 211 -22.39 17.07 -0.18
N ALA A 212 -21.72 17.66 0.80
CA ALA A 212 -21.31 16.99 2.03
C ALA A 212 -21.48 17.96 3.21
N ASN A 213 -21.93 17.44 4.35
CA ASN A 213 -22.07 18.19 5.60
C ASN A 213 -22.86 19.51 5.51
N LEU A 214 -23.81 19.61 4.56
CA LEU A 214 -24.72 20.74 4.41
C LEU A 214 -26.18 20.29 4.15
N PRO A 215 -27.19 21.05 4.63
CA PRO A 215 -28.58 20.67 4.46
C PRO A 215 -29.04 20.79 3.00
N ALA A 216 -30.07 20.00 2.64
CA ALA A 216 -30.63 20.01 1.28
C ALA A 216 -31.36 21.32 0.92
N ALA A 217 -31.77 22.10 1.93
CA ALA A 217 -32.44 23.38 1.75
C ALA A 217 -31.51 24.45 1.14
N ILE A 218 -32.06 25.64 0.90
CA ILE A 218 -31.24 26.82 0.58
C ILE A 218 -30.31 27.07 1.77
N VAL A 219 -29.01 27.06 1.50
CA VAL A 219 -27.96 27.34 2.49
C VAL A 219 -27.60 28.83 2.38
N PRO A 220 -27.87 29.65 3.41
CA PRO A 220 -27.43 31.04 3.42
C PRO A 220 -25.92 31.13 3.72
N HIS A 221 -25.30 32.25 3.36
CA HIS A 221 -23.86 32.50 3.54
C HIS A 221 -23.35 32.36 4.99
N ASP A 222 -24.22 32.51 5.99
CA ASP A 222 -23.91 32.45 7.43
C ASP A 222 -24.32 31.10 8.06
N ALA A 223 -24.65 30.09 7.27
CA ALA A 223 -24.89 28.75 7.79
C ALA A 223 -23.59 28.03 8.16
N SER A 224 -23.63 27.28 9.25
CA SER A 224 -22.56 26.35 9.65
C SER A 224 -22.69 25.00 8.94
N ALA A 225 -21.55 24.33 8.73
CA ALA A 225 -21.52 22.90 8.41
C ALA A 225 -22.21 22.06 9.49
N THR A 226 -22.85 20.96 9.09
CA THR A 226 -23.63 20.09 10.00
C THR A 226 -22.78 19.04 10.72
N ALA A 227 -21.58 18.78 10.24
CA ALA A 227 -20.60 17.85 10.80
C ALA A 227 -19.20 18.38 10.49
N SER A 228 -18.22 17.92 11.27
CA SER A 228 -16.82 18.27 11.03
C SER A 228 -16.18 17.30 10.03
N HIS A 229 -15.23 17.80 9.24
CA HIS A 229 -14.45 16.98 8.31
C HIS A 229 -13.12 17.67 8.00
N GLU A 230 -12.00 17.02 8.31
CA GLU A 230 -10.66 17.52 7.98
C GLU A 230 -10.30 17.23 6.52
N ALA A 231 -9.63 18.18 5.88
CA ALA A 231 -9.00 17.96 4.58
C ALA A 231 -7.77 17.05 4.69
N GLY A 232 -7.37 16.43 3.58
CA GLY A 232 -6.13 15.65 3.47
C GLY A 232 -6.24 14.43 2.54
N THR A 233 -7.45 13.89 2.36
CA THR A 233 -7.69 12.85 1.34
C THR A 233 -8.95 13.18 0.56
N ALA A 234 -8.77 13.60 -0.69
CA ALA A 234 -9.88 13.95 -1.55
C ALA A 234 -10.89 12.80 -1.74
N ARG A 235 -12.18 13.12 -1.67
CA ARG A 235 -13.28 12.17 -1.87
C ARG A 235 -13.86 12.29 -3.26
N ASN A 236 -14.13 11.15 -3.91
CA ASN A 236 -14.82 11.09 -5.20
C ASN A 236 -16.35 11.06 -5.00
N PHE A 237 -17.06 11.94 -5.71
CA PHE A 237 -18.51 11.97 -5.84
C PHE A 237 -18.86 11.64 -7.29
N ASP A 238 -19.53 10.51 -7.52
CA ASP A 238 -20.06 10.18 -8.84
C ASP A 238 -21.27 11.09 -9.14
N ILE A 239 -21.12 11.94 -10.15
CA ILE A 239 -22.14 12.87 -10.62
C ILE A 239 -22.52 12.58 -12.07
N SER A 240 -22.35 11.34 -12.52
CA SER A 240 -22.61 10.90 -13.90
C SER A 240 -24.05 11.16 -14.33
N ASP A 241 -25.02 11.07 -13.41
CA ASP A 241 -26.44 11.38 -13.64
C ASP A 241 -26.69 12.88 -13.97
N HIS A 242 -25.68 13.73 -13.78
CA HIS A 242 -25.73 15.17 -14.05
C HIS A 242 -24.99 15.58 -15.33
N LYS A 243 -24.48 14.63 -16.12
CA LYS A 243 -23.71 14.94 -17.35
C LYS A 243 -24.49 15.71 -18.40
N ASP A 244 -25.82 15.56 -18.42
CA ASP A 244 -26.73 16.30 -19.32
C ASP A 244 -26.75 17.81 -19.04
N LEU A 245 -26.21 18.25 -17.90
CA LEU A 245 -26.03 19.67 -17.60
C LEU A 245 -24.86 20.30 -18.38
N LEU A 246 -23.89 19.48 -18.82
CA LEU A 246 -22.75 19.94 -19.60
C LEU A 246 -23.19 20.37 -21.00
N ARG A 247 -22.45 21.31 -21.57
CA ARG A 247 -22.66 21.81 -22.93
C ARG A 247 -21.34 21.97 -23.66
N THR A 248 -21.38 21.96 -24.99
CA THR A 248 -20.24 22.41 -25.80
C THR A 248 -20.00 23.90 -25.57
N GLY A 249 -18.73 24.30 -25.43
CA GLY A 249 -18.30 25.65 -25.07
C GLY A 249 -18.17 25.82 -23.56
N ASP A 250 -18.57 27.00 -23.06
CA ASP A 250 -18.42 27.37 -21.66
C ASP A 250 -19.33 26.56 -20.74
N ASN A 251 -18.75 26.07 -19.65
CA ASN A 251 -19.44 25.50 -18.49
C ASN A 251 -18.94 26.20 -17.22
N VAL A 252 -19.72 26.12 -16.14
CA VAL A 252 -19.31 26.64 -14.82
C VAL A 252 -19.51 25.59 -13.75
N LEU A 253 -18.45 25.35 -12.97
CA LEU A 253 -18.50 24.67 -11.69
C LEU A 253 -18.51 25.74 -10.59
N ALA A 254 -19.48 25.67 -9.69
CA ALA A 254 -19.64 26.60 -8.60
C ALA A 254 -19.77 25.84 -7.27
N ILE A 255 -19.10 26.29 -6.22
CA ILE A 255 -19.08 25.61 -4.92
C ILE A 255 -19.27 26.64 -3.82
N GLN A 256 -20.06 26.33 -2.82
CA GLN A 256 -20.02 27.03 -1.54
C GLN A 256 -19.46 26.08 -0.50
N VAL A 257 -18.42 26.52 0.19
CA VAL A 257 -17.77 25.80 1.29
C VAL A 257 -18.08 26.53 2.59
N HIS A 258 -18.33 25.77 3.65
CA HIS A 258 -18.76 26.27 4.93
C HIS A 258 -17.96 25.59 6.03
N ASN A 259 -17.53 26.40 6.98
CA ASN A 259 -16.97 25.97 8.23
C ASN A 259 -18.10 25.65 9.22
N ARG A 260 -17.82 24.80 10.21
CA ARG A 260 -18.70 24.56 11.34
C ARG A 260 -18.73 25.74 12.31
N SER A 261 -17.60 26.41 12.54
CA SER A 261 -17.48 27.50 13.51
C SER A 261 -16.80 28.72 12.92
N ILE A 262 -17.30 29.92 13.25
CA ILE A 262 -16.69 31.18 12.80
C ILE A 262 -15.33 31.43 13.46
N THR A 263 -14.99 30.69 14.52
CA THR A 263 -13.70 30.78 15.22
C THR A 263 -12.73 29.67 14.85
N SER A 264 -13.05 28.82 13.86
CA SER A 264 -12.17 27.73 13.44
C SER A 264 -10.82 28.25 12.95
N GLY A 265 -9.80 27.43 13.15
CA GLY A 265 -8.45 27.72 12.68
C GLY A 265 -8.24 27.31 11.22
N ASP A 266 -9.11 26.46 10.71
CA ASP A 266 -8.98 25.66 9.49
C ASP A 266 -10.20 25.82 8.56
N LEU A 267 -9.98 25.67 7.26
CA LEU A 267 -10.97 25.42 6.21
C LEU A 267 -10.17 25.15 4.93
N SER A 268 -10.53 24.14 4.14
CA SER A 268 -9.88 23.89 2.86
C SER A 268 -10.89 23.56 1.77
N MET A 269 -10.56 23.87 0.52
CA MET A 269 -11.37 23.52 -0.63
C MET A 269 -10.51 23.35 -1.88
N ILE A 270 -10.32 22.09 -2.28
CA ILE A 270 -9.54 21.66 -3.43
C ILE A 270 -10.44 20.78 -4.34
N PRO A 271 -11.17 21.39 -5.28
CA PRO A 271 -12.04 20.68 -6.21
C PRO A 271 -11.36 20.31 -7.53
N GLU A 272 -11.62 19.09 -8.01
CA GLU A 272 -11.29 18.62 -9.34
C GLU A 272 -12.53 18.02 -10.01
N LEU A 273 -12.67 18.22 -11.33
CA LEU A 273 -13.75 17.64 -12.12
C LEU A 273 -13.16 16.73 -13.17
N LEU A 274 -13.45 15.45 -13.09
CA LEU A 274 -12.93 14.42 -13.96
C LEU A 274 -14.03 13.88 -14.87
N SER A 275 -13.73 13.82 -16.16
CA SER A 275 -14.47 13.00 -17.11
C SER A 275 -13.77 11.66 -17.30
N ARG A 276 -14.55 10.60 -17.45
CA ARG A 276 -14.02 9.25 -17.70
C ARG A 276 -14.77 8.64 -18.88
N GLN A 277 -13.99 8.19 -19.85
CA GLN A 277 -14.44 7.45 -21.02
C GLN A 277 -14.14 5.97 -20.81
N ILE A 278 -15.10 5.09 -21.06
CA ILE A 278 -14.90 3.65 -21.07
C ILE A 278 -14.33 3.25 -22.43
N LEU A 279 -13.15 2.64 -22.42
CA LEU A 279 -12.48 2.19 -23.62
C LEU A 279 -12.86 0.73 -23.97
N PRO A 280 -12.85 0.35 -25.25
CA PRO A 280 -13.02 -1.04 -25.65
C PRO A 280 -11.91 -1.92 -25.07
N GLY A 281 -12.27 -3.04 -24.45
CA GLY A 281 -11.31 -4.05 -23.98
C GLY A 281 -11.88 -4.94 -22.89
N PRO A 282 -11.20 -6.05 -22.57
CA PRO A 282 -11.66 -6.95 -21.52
C PRO A 282 -11.44 -6.33 -20.15
N ALA A 283 -12.46 -6.42 -19.28
CA ALA A 283 -12.34 -6.03 -17.89
C ALA A 283 -11.19 -6.78 -17.19
N ARG A 284 -10.52 -6.10 -16.27
CA ARG A 284 -9.48 -6.65 -15.39
C ARG A 284 -10.09 -6.96 -14.03
N ARG A 285 -9.81 -8.17 -13.53
CA ARG A 285 -10.10 -8.52 -12.13
C ARG A 285 -9.02 -7.91 -11.24
N VAL A 286 -9.42 -7.04 -10.33
CA VAL A 286 -8.54 -6.28 -9.43
C VAL A 286 -8.99 -6.49 -7.99
N ILE A 287 -8.06 -6.73 -7.07
CA ILE A 287 -8.38 -6.82 -5.64
C ILE A 287 -8.89 -5.46 -5.15
N ARG A 288 -9.89 -5.43 -4.28
CA ARG A 288 -10.52 -4.16 -3.87
C ARG A 288 -9.64 -3.29 -2.96
N GLY A 289 -8.74 -3.92 -2.20
CA GLY A 289 -7.86 -3.24 -1.26
C GLY A 289 -7.10 -4.25 -0.40
N ILE A 290 -6.34 -3.72 0.56
CA ILE A 290 -5.51 -4.52 1.47
C ILE A 290 -6.35 -5.42 2.38
N ASP A 291 -7.48 -4.94 2.90
CA ASP A 291 -8.40 -5.73 3.73
C ASP A 291 -8.92 -6.97 2.99
N GLU A 292 -9.29 -6.81 1.72
CA GLU A 292 -9.72 -7.92 0.87
C GLU A 292 -8.59 -8.90 0.55
N LEU A 293 -7.35 -8.43 0.40
CA LEU A 293 -6.19 -9.29 0.23
C LEU A 293 -5.90 -10.12 1.48
N GLN A 294 -5.90 -9.50 2.66
CA GLN A 294 -5.74 -10.20 3.94
C GLN A 294 -6.87 -11.23 4.14
N GLN A 295 -8.11 -10.87 3.79
CA GLN A 295 -9.26 -11.75 3.84
C GLN A 295 -9.15 -12.94 2.86
N LEU A 296 -8.44 -12.80 1.74
CA LEU A 296 -8.23 -13.87 0.75
C LEU A 296 -7.48 -15.07 1.35
N ILE A 297 -6.51 -14.82 2.26
CA ILE A 297 -5.78 -15.88 2.98
C ILE A 297 -6.77 -16.79 3.73
N HIS A 298 -7.74 -16.19 4.43
CA HIS A 298 -8.77 -16.94 5.14
C HIS A 298 -9.78 -17.60 4.20
N VAL A 299 -10.20 -16.92 3.13
CA VAL A 299 -11.13 -17.51 2.15
C VAL A 299 -10.53 -18.77 1.53
N ARG A 300 -9.27 -18.71 1.09
CA ARG A 300 -8.57 -19.89 0.56
C ARG A 300 -8.35 -20.92 1.65
N GLY A 301 -7.93 -20.50 2.85
CA GLY A 301 -7.68 -21.40 3.97
C GLY A 301 -8.92 -22.22 4.35
N VAL A 302 -10.08 -21.57 4.42
CA VAL A 302 -11.34 -22.21 4.80
C VAL A 302 -11.92 -23.06 3.68
N TYR A 303 -11.99 -22.55 2.44
CA TYR A 303 -12.81 -23.14 1.39
C TYR A 303 -12.04 -23.92 0.31
N SER A 304 -10.72 -23.73 0.16
CA SER A 304 -9.94 -24.44 -0.86
C SER A 304 -9.83 -25.94 -0.54
N ALA A 305 -9.91 -26.77 -1.57
CA ALA A 305 -9.59 -28.20 -1.45
C ALA A 305 -8.08 -28.48 -1.57
N LYS A 306 -7.30 -27.51 -2.05
CA LYS A 306 -5.84 -27.56 -2.20
C LYS A 306 -5.16 -27.05 -0.93
N GLN A 307 -5.49 -27.68 0.20
CA GLN A 307 -5.09 -27.23 1.52
C GLN A 307 -3.57 -27.07 1.69
N LEU A 308 -2.76 -28.04 1.22
CA LEU A 308 -1.31 -27.93 1.32
C LEU A 308 -0.77 -26.75 0.51
N GLN A 309 -1.32 -26.50 -0.68
CA GLN A 309 -0.95 -25.36 -1.50
C GLN A 309 -1.26 -24.04 -0.79
N THR A 310 -2.42 -23.94 -0.13
CA THR A 310 -2.77 -22.72 0.63
C THR A 310 -1.86 -22.50 1.83
N VAL A 311 -1.55 -23.55 2.61
CA VAL A 311 -0.62 -23.45 3.75
C VAL A 311 0.77 -23.05 3.29
N LEU A 312 1.27 -23.63 2.19
CA LEU A 312 2.57 -23.25 1.63
C LEU A 312 2.56 -21.84 1.03
N ALA A 313 1.44 -21.39 0.45
CA ALA A 313 1.32 -20.02 -0.06
C ALA A 313 1.47 -18.98 1.07
N GLU A 314 0.83 -19.21 2.21
CA GLU A 314 0.98 -18.37 3.41
C GLU A 314 2.40 -18.46 3.97
N PHE A 315 2.99 -19.66 4.01
CA PHE A 315 4.39 -19.82 4.39
C PHE A 315 5.35 -19.02 3.49
N TRP A 316 5.15 -19.03 2.17
CA TRP A 316 6.00 -18.29 1.24
C TRP A 316 5.79 -16.78 1.29
N GLU A 317 4.54 -16.32 1.45
CA GLU A 317 4.26 -14.91 1.70
C GLU A 317 4.94 -14.45 3.00
N ASN A 318 4.79 -15.22 4.08
CA ASN A 318 5.48 -14.94 5.35
C ASN A 318 7.01 -14.98 5.21
N HIS A 319 7.55 -15.90 4.41
CA HIS A 319 8.99 -16.06 4.21
C HIS A 319 9.61 -14.94 3.37
N PHE A 320 8.88 -14.43 2.38
CA PHE A 320 9.26 -13.32 1.51
C PHE A 320 8.41 -12.09 1.81
N THR A 321 8.17 -11.82 3.11
CA THR A 321 7.24 -10.78 3.54
C THR A 321 7.62 -9.41 2.98
N THR A 322 6.59 -8.62 2.71
CA THR A 322 6.65 -7.25 2.22
C THR A 322 5.78 -6.35 3.10
N ASP A 323 5.94 -5.03 2.92
CA ASP A 323 5.10 -4.02 3.57
C ASP A 323 4.31 -3.21 2.54
N TYR A 324 3.00 -3.45 2.53
CA TYR A 324 2.02 -2.72 1.73
C TYR A 324 2.08 -1.20 1.92
N ASP A 325 2.29 -0.70 3.15
CA ASP A 325 2.26 0.75 3.39
C ASP A 325 3.48 1.43 2.75
N LYS A 326 4.66 0.82 2.81
CA LYS A 326 5.85 1.29 2.06
C LYS A 326 5.63 1.26 0.54
N VAL A 327 4.94 0.24 0.01
CA VAL A 327 4.59 0.18 -1.42
C VAL A 327 3.62 1.31 -1.80
N ALA A 328 2.59 1.54 -0.99
CA ALA A 328 1.62 2.60 -1.21
C ALA A 328 2.26 3.99 -1.14
N GLU A 329 3.14 4.25 -0.17
CA GLU A 329 3.87 5.51 -0.01
C GLU A 329 4.80 5.77 -1.20
N TYR A 330 5.54 4.75 -1.64
CA TYR A 330 6.39 4.88 -2.83
C TYR A 330 5.58 5.29 -4.06
N LEU A 331 4.42 4.64 -4.30
CA LEU A 331 3.56 4.93 -5.45
C LEU A 331 2.90 6.31 -5.37
N ASP A 332 2.50 6.74 -4.17
CA ASP A 332 1.91 8.07 -3.90
C ASP A 332 2.93 9.19 -4.17
N GLY A 333 4.21 8.95 -3.89
CA GLY A 333 5.29 9.90 -4.17
C GLY A 333 5.74 9.98 -5.62
N LEU A 334 5.15 9.21 -6.55
CA LEU A 334 5.53 9.25 -7.95
C LEU A 334 4.95 10.45 -8.68
N THR A 335 5.71 10.97 -9.65
CA THR A 335 5.26 12.01 -10.58
C THR A 335 5.24 11.49 -12.02
N ASN A 336 4.28 11.98 -12.80
CA ASN A 336 4.21 11.78 -14.25
C ASN A 336 5.26 12.63 -14.96
N SER A 337 5.47 12.36 -16.25
CA SER A 337 6.49 13.03 -17.06
C SER A 337 6.26 14.53 -17.28
N ASP A 338 5.04 15.00 -16.97
CA ASP A 338 4.56 16.39 -17.01
C ASP A 338 4.69 17.14 -15.66
N ALA A 339 5.37 16.52 -14.68
CA ALA A 339 5.61 17.03 -13.34
C ALA A 339 4.35 17.25 -12.50
N THR A 340 3.24 16.58 -12.81
CA THR A 340 2.14 16.42 -11.84
C THR A 340 2.34 15.15 -11.02
N ASP A 341 1.67 15.08 -9.87
CA ASP A 341 1.53 13.83 -9.14
C ASP A 341 1.00 12.75 -10.08
N ALA A 342 1.57 11.55 -10.00
CA ALA A 342 1.23 10.47 -10.90
C ALA A 342 -0.20 10.02 -10.66
N MET A 343 -0.58 9.89 -9.40
CA MET A 343 -1.87 9.36 -8.98
C MET A 343 -2.26 9.91 -7.62
N PRO A 344 -3.56 9.97 -7.28
CA PRO A 344 -3.98 10.26 -5.92
C PRO A 344 -3.68 9.08 -4.97
N GLN A 345 -3.54 9.37 -3.68
CA GLN A 345 -3.31 8.37 -2.63
C GLN A 345 -4.28 7.16 -2.68
N SER A 346 -5.55 7.39 -3.00
CA SER A 346 -6.53 6.31 -3.15
C SER A 346 -6.21 5.34 -4.28
N GLN A 347 -5.65 5.83 -5.39
CA GLN A 347 -5.17 5.00 -6.49
C GLN A 347 -3.86 4.31 -6.10
N ALA A 348 -2.92 5.02 -5.47
CA ALA A 348 -1.65 4.44 -4.99
C ALA A 348 -1.89 3.22 -4.07
N ARG A 349 -2.79 3.37 -3.09
CA ARG A 349 -3.23 2.28 -2.19
C ARG A 349 -3.88 1.10 -2.95
N ALA A 350 -4.76 1.39 -3.91
CA ALA A 350 -5.39 0.34 -4.71
C ALA A 350 -4.37 -0.41 -5.61
N GLU A 351 -3.41 0.30 -6.17
CA GLU A 351 -2.33 -0.30 -6.97
C GLU A 351 -1.36 -1.11 -6.10
N ALA A 352 -0.99 -0.61 -4.92
CA ALA A 352 -0.16 -1.34 -3.96
C ALA A 352 -0.81 -2.67 -3.54
N ALA A 353 -2.09 -2.67 -3.15
CA ALA A 353 -2.79 -3.91 -2.79
C ALA A 353 -2.83 -4.90 -3.97
N GLN A 354 -2.92 -4.39 -5.20
CA GLN A 354 -2.89 -5.21 -6.40
C GLN A 354 -1.51 -5.78 -6.72
N LEU A 355 -0.42 -5.10 -6.36
CA LEU A 355 0.95 -5.61 -6.44
C LEU A 355 1.19 -6.73 -5.43
N GLU A 356 0.81 -6.50 -4.17
CA GLU A 356 0.87 -7.51 -3.10
C GLU A 356 0.06 -8.77 -3.47
N TYR A 357 -1.14 -8.58 -4.02
CA TYR A 357 -1.95 -9.69 -4.52
C TYR A 357 -1.24 -10.47 -5.65
N GLN A 358 -0.56 -9.79 -6.58
CA GLN A 358 0.15 -10.46 -7.67
C GLN A 358 1.31 -11.31 -7.15
N GLU A 359 2.02 -10.82 -6.13
CA GLU A 359 3.08 -11.58 -5.47
C GLU A 359 2.54 -12.78 -4.71
N TYR A 360 1.54 -12.58 -3.84
CA TYR A 360 0.87 -13.69 -3.17
C TYR A 360 0.29 -14.71 -4.15
N GLN A 361 -0.30 -14.26 -5.25
CA GLN A 361 -0.86 -15.15 -6.27
C GLN A 361 0.22 -16.01 -6.93
N PHE A 362 1.40 -15.43 -7.20
CA PHE A 362 2.54 -16.20 -7.73
C PHE A 362 2.99 -17.27 -6.73
N PHE A 363 3.16 -16.92 -5.46
CA PHE A 363 3.54 -17.88 -4.42
C PHE A 363 2.47 -18.95 -4.19
N TYR A 364 1.20 -18.59 -4.29
CA TYR A 364 0.10 -19.55 -4.27
C TYR A 364 0.19 -20.53 -5.44
N ASP A 365 0.30 -20.04 -6.68
CA ASP A 365 0.34 -20.90 -7.87
C ASP A 365 1.60 -21.78 -7.93
N ASN A 366 2.71 -21.32 -7.34
CA ASN A 366 4.02 -21.99 -7.36
C ASN A 366 4.45 -22.55 -6.00
N ALA A 367 3.53 -22.75 -5.05
CA ALA A 367 3.87 -23.09 -3.67
C ALA A 367 4.71 -24.39 -3.51
N LEU A 368 4.58 -25.32 -4.47
CA LEU A 368 5.34 -26.58 -4.55
C LEU A 368 6.41 -26.57 -5.67
N GLY A 369 6.74 -25.38 -6.19
CA GLY A 369 7.63 -25.15 -7.32
C GLY A 369 9.12 -25.32 -7.01
N ASN A 370 9.98 -24.70 -7.83
CA ASN A 370 11.41 -24.66 -7.58
C ASN A 370 11.76 -23.43 -6.75
N PHE A 371 12.60 -23.59 -5.72
CA PHE A 371 12.99 -22.49 -4.85
C PHE A 371 13.74 -21.38 -5.59
N ALA A 372 14.54 -21.68 -6.61
CA ALA A 372 15.22 -20.65 -7.40
C ALA A 372 14.23 -19.76 -8.16
N ASP A 373 13.09 -20.30 -8.60
CA ASP A 373 12.03 -19.53 -9.25
C ASP A 373 11.24 -18.69 -8.23
N LEU A 374 10.99 -19.22 -7.03
CA LEU A 374 10.38 -18.46 -5.93
C LEU A 374 11.26 -17.27 -5.52
N LEU A 375 12.57 -17.52 -5.34
CA LEU A 375 13.55 -16.50 -5.00
C LEU A 375 13.73 -15.47 -6.14
N LEU A 376 13.75 -15.92 -7.40
CA LEU A 376 13.83 -15.02 -8.55
C LEU A 376 12.59 -14.13 -8.69
N TYR A 377 11.41 -14.69 -8.46
CA TYR A 377 10.19 -13.91 -8.50
C TYR A 377 10.16 -12.90 -7.37
N SER A 378 10.48 -13.29 -6.13
CA SER A 378 10.66 -12.34 -5.03
C SER A 378 11.63 -11.21 -5.42
N ALA A 379 12.79 -11.54 -6.00
CA ALA A 379 13.76 -10.53 -6.43
C ALA A 379 13.24 -9.54 -7.48
N THR A 380 12.26 -9.95 -8.28
CA THR A 380 11.72 -9.18 -9.41
C THR A 380 10.27 -8.74 -9.20
N SER A 381 9.69 -8.99 -8.03
CA SER A 381 8.33 -8.55 -7.73
C SER A 381 8.34 -7.04 -7.46
N PRO A 382 7.33 -6.29 -7.96
CA PRO A 382 7.27 -4.87 -7.69
C PRO A 382 7.23 -4.52 -6.20
N SER A 383 6.51 -5.32 -5.39
CA SER A 383 6.43 -5.17 -3.94
C SER A 383 7.79 -5.29 -3.27
N MET A 384 8.54 -6.37 -3.53
CA MET A 384 9.85 -6.58 -2.91
C MET A 384 10.91 -5.56 -3.36
N LEU A 385 10.88 -5.17 -4.64
CA LEU A 385 11.79 -4.15 -5.19
C LEU A 385 11.64 -2.81 -4.47
N ILE A 386 10.40 -2.42 -4.15
CA ILE A 386 10.11 -1.20 -3.38
C ILE A 386 10.46 -1.42 -1.90
N TYR A 387 9.98 -2.50 -1.30
CA TYR A 387 10.07 -2.75 0.13
C TYR A 387 11.52 -2.75 0.63
N LEU A 388 12.44 -3.37 -0.09
CA LEU A 388 13.87 -3.41 0.27
C LEU A 388 14.73 -2.39 -0.49
N ASP A 389 14.10 -1.33 -1.00
CA ASP A 389 14.75 -0.18 -1.65
C ASP A 389 15.67 -0.55 -2.81
N ASN A 390 15.43 -1.70 -3.45
CA ASN A 390 16.21 -2.13 -4.60
C ASN A 390 15.96 -1.25 -5.82
N VAL A 391 14.79 -0.56 -5.88
CA VAL A 391 14.52 0.53 -6.85
C VAL A 391 15.54 1.69 -6.78
N LEU A 392 16.28 1.82 -5.67
CA LEU A 392 17.33 2.82 -5.47
C LEU A 392 18.75 2.26 -5.72
N ASN A 393 18.87 0.97 -6.01
CA ASN A 393 20.16 0.28 -6.14
C ASN A 393 20.81 0.59 -7.50
N VAL A 394 21.87 1.40 -7.52
CA VAL A 394 22.53 1.85 -8.75
C VAL A 394 24.05 1.69 -8.70
N LYS A 395 24.69 1.58 -9.87
CA LYS A 395 26.15 1.50 -9.96
C LYS A 395 26.79 2.69 -9.22
N GLY A 396 27.84 2.40 -8.45
CA GLY A 396 28.53 3.39 -7.63
C GLY A 396 27.88 3.70 -6.27
N ALA A 397 26.62 3.31 -6.06
CA ALA A 397 25.89 3.42 -4.80
C ALA A 397 25.01 2.18 -4.60
N ALA A 398 25.64 1.02 -4.48
CA ALA A 398 24.93 -0.24 -4.34
C ALA A 398 24.19 -0.28 -2.99
N ASN A 399 22.91 -0.65 -3.00
CA ASN A 399 22.09 -0.82 -1.81
C ASN A 399 22.19 -2.27 -1.32
N GLU A 400 22.62 -2.47 -0.07
CA GLU A 400 22.84 -3.80 0.51
C GLU A 400 21.57 -4.45 1.06
N ASN A 401 20.48 -3.72 1.28
CA ASN A 401 19.29 -4.22 1.99
C ASN A 401 18.78 -5.55 1.41
N TYR A 402 18.43 -5.58 0.12
CA TYR A 402 17.94 -6.81 -0.50
C TYR A 402 18.98 -7.95 -0.51
N ALA A 403 20.25 -7.63 -0.76
CA ALA A 403 21.33 -8.62 -0.77
C ALA A 403 21.56 -9.23 0.62
N ARG A 404 21.43 -8.42 1.67
CA ARG A 404 21.46 -8.85 3.07
C ARG A 404 20.31 -9.79 3.33
N GLU A 405 19.08 -9.44 2.97
CA GLU A 405 17.92 -10.30 3.23
C GLU A 405 17.97 -11.64 2.50
N ILE A 406 18.53 -11.68 1.28
CA ILE A 406 18.81 -12.97 0.62
C ILE A 406 19.71 -13.85 1.50
N LEU A 407 20.80 -13.31 2.02
CA LEU A 407 21.78 -14.10 2.78
C LEU A 407 21.36 -14.32 4.25
N GLU A 408 20.56 -13.44 4.83
CA GLU A 408 20.18 -13.50 6.25
C GLU A 408 18.81 -14.15 6.47
N LEU A 409 17.82 -13.90 5.62
CA LEU A 409 16.41 -14.20 5.93
C LEU A 409 15.70 -15.06 4.88
N PHE A 410 16.08 -14.96 3.61
CA PHE A 410 15.39 -15.63 2.50
C PHE A 410 16.08 -16.88 1.99
N ALA A 411 17.41 -16.94 1.98
CA ALA A 411 18.11 -18.08 1.39
C ALA A 411 19.10 -18.76 2.32
N PHE A 412 19.93 -18.06 3.09
CA PHE A 412 21.03 -18.72 3.83
C PHE A 412 20.76 -18.83 5.33
N GLY A 413 20.06 -17.87 5.93
CA GLY A 413 19.97 -17.75 7.38
C GLY A 413 21.20 -17.04 7.96
N VAL A 414 20.99 -16.25 9.01
CA VAL A 414 22.04 -15.50 9.72
C VAL A 414 23.24 -16.39 10.07
N ASP A 415 24.45 -15.86 9.86
CA ASP A 415 25.74 -16.50 10.14
C ASP A 415 25.93 -17.87 9.45
N ASN A 416 25.45 -18.03 8.20
CA ASN A 416 25.48 -19.31 7.48
C ASN A 416 26.35 -19.33 6.21
N ARG A 417 27.68 -19.32 6.39
CA ARG A 417 28.70 -19.48 5.31
C ARG A 417 28.75 -18.31 4.30
N TYR A 418 28.44 -17.11 4.74
CA TYR A 418 28.68 -15.87 3.99
C TYR A 418 29.43 -14.87 4.87
N THR A 419 29.91 -13.79 4.25
CA THR A 419 30.60 -12.68 4.90
C THR A 419 29.95 -11.35 4.50
N GLN A 420 30.26 -10.27 5.22
CA GLN A 420 29.85 -8.91 4.82
C GLN A 420 30.29 -8.56 3.39
N ARG A 421 31.46 -9.06 2.96
CA ARG A 421 31.92 -8.89 1.59
C ARG A 421 30.99 -9.55 0.58
N ASP A 422 30.38 -10.69 0.91
CA ASP A 422 29.46 -11.37 0.00
C ASP A 422 28.17 -10.56 -0.18
N ILE A 423 27.68 -9.91 0.90
CA ILE A 423 26.57 -8.96 0.83
C ILE A 423 26.91 -7.80 -0.12
N GLU A 424 28.06 -7.15 0.07
CA GLU A 424 28.52 -6.05 -0.80
C GLU A 424 28.63 -6.46 -2.28
N GLN A 425 29.12 -7.67 -2.57
CA GLN A 425 29.28 -8.17 -3.94
C GLN A 425 27.94 -8.59 -4.55
N LEU A 426 27.05 -9.17 -3.75
CA LEU A 426 25.69 -9.53 -4.16
C LEU A 426 24.86 -8.28 -4.45
N ALA A 427 24.96 -7.22 -3.64
CA ALA A 427 24.27 -5.94 -3.85
C ALA A 427 24.54 -5.36 -5.24
N LYS A 428 25.80 -5.43 -5.69
CA LYS A 428 26.20 -4.98 -7.04
C LYS A 428 25.53 -5.78 -8.16
N CYS A 429 25.17 -7.04 -7.93
CA CYS A 429 24.48 -7.87 -8.91
C CYS A 429 23.04 -7.39 -9.17
N PHE A 430 22.45 -6.63 -8.26
CA PHE A 430 21.07 -6.13 -8.35
C PHE A 430 20.98 -4.64 -8.73
N THR A 431 22.10 -4.00 -9.06
CA THR A 431 22.10 -2.59 -9.50
C THR A 431 21.31 -2.40 -10.80
N GLY A 432 20.70 -1.23 -11.01
CA GLY A 432 19.90 -0.93 -12.20
C GLY A 432 18.55 -1.65 -12.24
N TRP A 433 18.16 -2.36 -11.19
CA TRP A 433 16.84 -2.96 -11.06
C TRP A 433 15.85 -1.90 -10.60
N GLY A 434 14.66 -1.88 -11.19
CA GLY A 434 13.66 -0.87 -10.91
C GLY A 434 12.28 -1.29 -11.39
N LEU A 435 11.39 -0.32 -11.57
CA LEU A 435 10.02 -0.54 -12.01
C LEU A 435 9.70 0.20 -13.30
N CYS A 436 8.83 -0.41 -14.10
CA CYS A 436 8.30 0.19 -15.32
C CYS A 436 6.79 0.03 -15.33
N LYS A 437 6.08 1.08 -15.75
CA LYS A 437 4.66 1.00 -16.06
C LYS A 437 4.52 0.77 -17.55
N VAL A 438 4.03 -0.40 -17.95
CA VAL A 438 3.91 -0.78 -19.36
C VAL A 438 2.45 -0.93 -19.78
N PRO A 439 2.12 -0.75 -21.08
CA PRO A 439 0.84 -1.17 -21.62
C PRO A 439 0.56 -2.64 -21.31
N ARG A 440 -0.72 -2.97 -21.06
CA ARG A 440 -1.14 -4.33 -20.69
C ARG A 440 -0.72 -5.40 -21.70
N ASP A 441 -0.75 -5.10 -22.98
CA ASP A 441 -0.38 -6.03 -24.06
C ASP A 441 1.14 -6.26 -24.15
N GLN A 442 1.94 -5.44 -23.46
CA GLN A 442 3.38 -5.60 -23.33
C GLN A 442 3.79 -6.24 -21.99
N ALA A 443 2.87 -6.35 -21.03
CA ALA A 443 3.12 -7.02 -19.77
C ALA A 443 3.36 -8.52 -19.99
N GLN A 444 4.53 -9.00 -19.57
CA GLN A 444 4.92 -10.40 -19.67
C GLN A 444 4.56 -11.16 -18.39
N SER A 445 4.31 -12.46 -18.50
CA SER A 445 4.24 -13.35 -17.35
C SER A 445 5.63 -13.84 -16.96
N PHE A 446 5.81 -14.24 -15.70
CA PHE A 446 6.99 -14.99 -15.29
C PHE A 446 7.10 -16.31 -16.10
N PRO A 447 8.31 -16.75 -16.50
CA PRO A 447 9.62 -16.16 -16.18
C PRO A 447 10.05 -15.02 -17.11
N ASP A 448 9.37 -14.80 -18.23
CA ASP A 448 9.80 -13.81 -19.23
C ASP A 448 9.88 -12.40 -18.65
N SER A 449 8.96 -12.02 -17.76
CA SER A 449 9.01 -10.74 -17.04
C SER A 449 10.31 -10.52 -16.25
N ALA A 450 10.96 -11.58 -15.77
CA ALA A 450 12.23 -11.54 -15.07
C ALA A 450 13.45 -11.70 -16.00
N LEU A 451 13.27 -12.33 -17.17
CA LEU A 451 14.36 -12.66 -18.10
C LEU A 451 14.55 -11.63 -19.22
N LEU A 452 13.45 -10.96 -19.61
CA LEU A 452 13.38 -9.99 -20.70
C LEU A 452 12.60 -8.73 -20.27
N PRO A 453 12.98 -8.09 -19.13
CA PRO A 453 12.31 -6.89 -18.67
C PRO A 453 12.51 -5.71 -19.64
N PRO A 454 11.60 -4.72 -19.63
CA PRO A 454 11.83 -3.45 -20.28
C PRO A 454 13.14 -2.80 -19.79
N THR A 455 13.91 -2.25 -20.73
CA THR A 455 15.14 -1.48 -20.43
C THR A 455 14.96 0.03 -20.60
N GLU A 456 13.84 0.44 -21.19
CA GLU A 456 13.46 1.83 -21.40
C GLU A 456 12.11 2.02 -20.72
N CYS A 457 12.13 2.68 -19.56
CA CYS A 457 10.96 2.81 -18.68
C CYS A 457 10.49 4.26 -18.55
N GLU A 458 11.20 5.17 -19.21
CA GLU A 458 10.85 6.58 -19.29
C GLU A 458 9.81 6.80 -20.38
N VAL A 459 8.91 7.76 -20.12
CA VAL A 459 7.90 8.20 -21.08
C VAL A 459 8.57 8.91 -22.24
N GLU A 460 8.39 8.39 -23.45
CA GLU A 460 8.91 9.02 -24.66
C GLU A 460 8.16 10.32 -24.94
N ALA A 461 8.90 11.38 -25.25
CA ALA A 461 8.32 12.68 -25.51
C ALA A 461 9.17 13.56 -26.43
N GLU A 462 8.51 14.42 -27.20
CA GLU A 462 9.12 15.54 -27.90
C GLU A 462 9.17 16.76 -26.99
N GLN A 463 10.29 17.49 -26.98
CA GLN A 463 10.45 18.70 -26.17
C GLN A 463 10.64 19.93 -27.06
N THR A 464 9.87 20.99 -26.77
CA THR A 464 10.03 22.33 -27.33
C THR A 464 10.53 23.28 -26.27
N VAL A 465 11.62 24.00 -26.51
CA VAL A 465 12.17 24.96 -25.55
C VAL A 465 11.54 26.33 -25.77
N LEU A 466 10.85 26.86 -24.76
CA LEU A 466 10.22 28.19 -24.77
C LEU A 466 11.17 29.26 -24.19
N ILE A 467 11.91 28.90 -23.14
CA ILE A 467 13.00 29.70 -22.57
C ILE A 467 14.16 28.74 -22.31
N ASP A 468 15.29 28.97 -22.99
CA ASP A 468 16.51 28.20 -22.78
C ASP A 468 17.45 28.85 -21.75
N LEU A 469 18.46 28.11 -21.32
CA LEU A 469 19.58 28.64 -20.55
C LEU A 469 20.40 29.63 -21.41
N GLY A 470 21.02 30.60 -20.75
CA GLY A 470 21.92 31.60 -21.32
C GLY A 470 21.30 32.99 -21.40
N THR A 471 21.41 33.64 -22.57
CA THR A 471 21.12 35.08 -22.73
C THR A 471 19.65 35.45 -22.58
N GLY A 472 19.41 36.72 -22.22
CA GLY A 472 18.10 37.35 -22.39
C GLY A 472 17.34 37.56 -21.09
N TRP A 473 17.96 37.22 -19.96
CA TRP A 473 17.50 37.52 -18.63
C TRP A 473 17.92 38.93 -18.20
N LYS A 474 16.99 39.62 -17.55
CA LYS A 474 17.26 40.85 -16.83
C LYS A 474 17.19 40.58 -15.35
N PHE A 475 18.04 41.25 -14.57
CA PHE A 475 18.02 41.09 -13.12
C PHE A 475 18.16 42.42 -12.36
N PHE A 476 17.64 42.43 -11.14
CA PHE A 476 17.69 43.53 -10.19
C PHE A 476 18.17 42.99 -8.83
N LYS A 477 19.08 43.73 -8.19
CA LYS A 477 19.66 43.36 -6.90
C LYS A 477 18.72 43.79 -5.78
N GLY A 478 18.32 42.87 -4.91
CA GLY A 478 17.38 43.11 -3.82
C GLY A 478 17.98 43.87 -2.65
N THR A 479 18.49 45.09 -2.89
CA THR A 479 18.83 46.06 -1.83
C THR A 479 17.61 46.88 -1.40
N GLN A 480 16.52 46.75 -2.13
CA GLN A 480 15.21 47.38 -1.94
C GLN A 480 14.17 46.64 -2.80
N GLU A 481 12.89 46.94 -2.60
CA GLU A 481 11.82 46.44 -3.47
C GLU A 481 11.91 47.03 -4.90
N PRO A 482 11.77 46.22 -5.97
CA PRO A 482 11.69 46.73 -7.33
C PRO A 482 10.41 47.54 -7.59
N THR A 483 9.34 47.24 -6.85
CA THR A 483 8.09 48.02 -6.85
C THR A 483 7.47 47.98 -5.46
N PRO A 484 7.77 48.93 -4.57
CA PRO A 484 7.17 48.94 -3.25
C PRO A 484 5.64 49.07 -3.31
N ALA A 485 4.91 48.37 -2.45
CA ALA A 485 3.49 48.59 -2.22
C ALA A 485 3.22 50.02 -1.71
N ALA A 486 1.99 50.51 -1.87
CA ALA A 486 1.61 51.89 -1.50
C ALA A 486 1.86 52.22 -0.01
N ALA A 487 1.83 51.22 0.88
CA ALA A 487 2.12 51.36 2.30
C ALA A 487 3.61 51.21 2.66
N GLY A 488 4.47 50.95 1.68
CA GLY A 488 5.86 50.50 1.90
C GLY A 488 5.89 49.03 2.26
N GLY A 489 6.37 48.18 1.35
CA GLY A 489 6.41 46.72 1.52
C GLY A 489 6.49 45.99 0.18
N PRO A 490 6.57 44.65 0.17
CA PRO A 490 6.70 43.85 -1.04
C PRO A 490 5.46 43.92 -1.94
N SER A 491 5.67 43.72 -3.24
CA SER A 491 4.60 43.62 -4.23
C SER A 491 5.06 42.85 -5.46
N ALA A 492 4.18 42.06 -6.06
CA ALA A 492 4.43 41.33 -7.31
C ALA A 492 4.24 42.19 -8.58
N ALA A 493 3.98 43.50 -8.46
CA ALA A 493 3.74 44.35 -9.64
C ALA A 493 4.92 44.36 -10.64
N TRP A 494 6.14 44.18 -10.16
CA TRP A 494 7.34 44.04 -11.00
C TRP A 494 7.35 42.77 -11.85
N ALA A 495 6.55 41.74 -11.54
CA ALA A 495 6.45 40.52 -12.34
C ALA A 495 5.47 40.67 -13.52
N GLY A 496 4.66 41.74 -13.52
CA GLY A 496 3.66 41.99 -14.55
C GLY A 496 4.24 42.34 -15.92
N SER A 497 3.49 42.04 -16.98
CA SER A 497 3.88 42.31 -18.37
C SER A 497 4.07 43.80 -18.69
N GLY A 498 3.39 44.68 -17.94
CA GLY A 498 3.43 46.13 -18.12
C GLY A 498 4.57 46.87 -17.41
N PHE A 499 5.35 46.21 -16.55
CA PHE A 499 6.44 46.90 -15.83
C PHE A 499 7.66 47.16 -16.74
N ASP A 500 8.26 48.33 -16.55
CA ASP A 500 9.44 48.78 -17.28
C ASP A 500 10.74 48.32 -16.60
N ASP A 501 11.33 47.27 -17.15
CA ASP A 501 12.61 46.70 -16.73
C ASP A 501 13.79 47.22 -17.58
N SER A 502 13.65 48.35 -18.29
CA SER A 502 14.70 48.90 -19.17
C SER A 502 16.00 49.25 -18.44
N HIS A 503 15.92 49.58 -17.15
CA HIS A 503 17.05 49.94 -16.29
C HIS A 503 17.68 48.76 -15.55
N TRP A 504 17.11 47.55 -15.65
CA TRP A 504 17.65 46.36 -14.99
C TRP A 504 18.95 45.89 -15.66
N PHE A 505 19.80 45.24 -14.87
CA PHE A 505 21.01 44.61 -15.39
C PHE A 505 20.63 43.47 -16.35
N ARG A 506 21.57 43.07 -17.21
CA ARG A 506 21.41 41.94 -18.12
C ARG A 506 22.43 40.87 -17.77
N GLY A 507 22.01 39.61 -17.78
CA GLY A 507 22.85 38.46 -17.46
C GLY A 507 22.50 37.24 -18.31
N PHE A 508 23.42 36.28 -18.30
CA PHE A 508 23.19 34.90 -18.69
C PHE A 508 22.67 34.12 -17.47
N THR A 509 21.76 33.14 -17.63
CA THR A 509 21.37 32.23 -16.52
C THR A 509 22.57 31.46 -15.97
N GLY A 510 22.49 31.00 -14.72
CA GLY A 510 23.67 30.83 -13.86
C GLY A 510 24.05 32.19 -13.30
N ILE A 511 23.05 32.86 -12.68
CA ILE A 511 23.22 34.14 -12.01
C ILE A 511 23.43 33.83 -10.53
N GLY A 512 24.59 34.17 -10.00
CA GLY A 512 24.97 33.67 -8.70
C GLY A 512 26.33 34.13 -8.22
N TYR A 513 26.80 33.56 -7.12
CA TYR A 513 28.18 33.69 -6.67
C TYR A 513 28.62 32.47 -5.84
N GLY A 514 29.93 32.31 -5.63
CA GLY A 514 30.49 31.46 -4.57
C GLY A 514 31.07 30.11 -5.02
N ASP A 515 30.51 29.49 -6.05
CA ASP A 515 30.88 28.16 -6.57
C ASP A 515 31.91 28.20 -7.73
N GLY A 516 31.98 29.33 -8.43
CA GLY A 516 32.91 29.56 -9.54
C GLY A 516 32.44 29.02 -10.89
N ASP A 517 31.17 28.64 -11.03
CA ASP A 517 30.59 28.16 -12.30
C ASP A 517 29.47 29.05 -12.87
N ASP A 518 29.07 30.10 -12.15
CA ASP A 518 28.14 31.11 -12.62
C ASP A 518 28.58 31.90 -13.86
N ALA A 519 27.69 31.98 -14.85
CA ALA A 519 27.87 32.79 -16.05
C ALA A 519 27.68 34.30 -15.77
N THR A 520 26.87 34.67 -14.78
CA THR A 520 26.68 36.05 -14.31
C THR A 520 27.03 36.13 -12.83
N MET A 521 28.27 36.54 -12.56
CA MET A 521 28.81 36.62 -11.20
C MET A 521 28.31 37.85 -10.42
N LEU A 522 27.75 37.62 -9.23
CA LEU A 522 27.28 38.61 -8.27
C LEU A 522 28.29 38.81 -7.14
N SER A 523 29.50 39.26 -7.49
CA SER A 523 30.63 39.38 -6.54
C SER A 523 30.40 40.33 -5.36
N ASP A 524 29.34 41.15 -5.41
CA ASP A 524 28.96 42.09 -4.36
C ASP A 524 27.74 41.65 -3.55
N MET A 525 27.21 40.43 -3.73
CA MET A 525 26.02 39.98 -2.99
C MET A 525 26.31 39.72 -1.52
N ARG A 526 27.37 38.95 -1.24
CA ARG A 526 27.74 38.54 0.12
C ARG A 526 27.90 39.74 1.07
N GLY A 527 27.12 39.75 2.14
CA GLY A 527 27.10 40.80 3.16
C GLY A 527 26.30 42.05 2.79
N ASN A 528 25.70 42.14 1.61
CA ASN A 528 25.06 43.36 1.10
C ASN A 528 23.56 43.22 0.80
N TYR A 529 23.10 42.12 0.20
CA TYR A 529 21.68 41.87 -0.09
C TYR A 529 21.37 40.38 -0.10
N LEU A 530 20.11 40.03 0.22
CA LEU A 530 19.64 38.65 0.35
C LEU A 530 18.98 38.10 -0.91
N SER A 531 18.46 38.97 -1.78
CA SER A 531 17.65 38.52 -2.91
C SER A 531 18.06 39.12 -4.24
N ILE A 532 17.67 38.43 -5.31
CA ILE A 532 17.71 38.94 -6.67
C ILE A 532 16.37 38.70 -7.36
N TYR A 533 16.02 39.61 -8.26
CA TYR A 533 14.79 39.56 -9.04
C TYR A 533 15.15 39.39 -10.50
N LEU A 534 14.59 38.38 -11.15
CA LEU A 534 14.87 38.00 -12.53
C LEU A 534 13.63 38.16 -13.39
N ARG A 535 13.81 38.57 -14.64
CA ARG A 535 12.74 38.69 -15.63
C ARG A 535 13.17 38.23 -17.02
N ARG A 536 12.27 37.51 -17.69
CA ARG A 536 12.41 37.04 -19.07
C ARG A 536 11.11 37.19 -19.85
N ARG A 537 11.16 37.93 -20.96
CA ARG A 537 10.09 37.97 -21.97
C ARG A 537 10.26 36.81 -22.95
N PHE A 538 9.16 36.17 -23.34
CA PHE A 538 9.11 35.10 -24.32
C PHE A 538 7.81 35.12 -25.13
N MET A 539 7.80 34.46 -26.29
CA MET A 539 6.68 34.47 -27.21
C MET A 539 6.00 33.10 -27.23
N ILE A 540 4.67 33.09 -27.23
CA ILE A 540 3.85 31.91 -27.51
C ILE A 540 2.95 32.24 -28.70
N ASP A 541 2.97 31.40 -29.73
CA ASP A 541 2.10 31.61 -30.91
C ASP A 541 0.63 31.34 -30.56
N ASP A 542 0.38 30.19 -29.94
CA ASP A 542 -0.95 29.72 -29.56
C ASP A 542 -0.85 28.91 -28.25
N PRO A 543 -1.32 29.45 -27.11
CA PRO A 543 -1.31 28.74 -25.83
C PRO A 543 -2.08 27.42 -25.86
N ASP A 544 -3.08 27.28 -26.73
CA ASP A 544 -3.91 26.07 -26.81
C ASP A 544 -3.15 24.89 -27.44
N ARG A 545 -1.99 25.15 -28.07
CA ARG A 545 -1.10 24.11 -28.62
C ARG A 545 -0.13 23.52 -27.61
N LEU A 546 0.05 24.14 -26.44
CA LEU A 546 0.94 23.63 -25.42
C LEU A 546 0.30 22.41 -24.76
N GLU A 547 1.05 21.30 -24.68
CA GLU A 547 0.56 20.05 -24.11
C GLU A 547 0.98 19.88 -22.65
N ASN A 548 2.27 20.04 -22.34
CA ASN A 548 2.77 19.92 -20.97
C ASN A 548 3.86 20.99 -20.75
N PRO A 549 3.46 22.26 -20.55
CA PRO A 549 4.41 23.31 -20.22
C PRO A 549 4.98 23.09 -18.81
N ILE A 550 6.31 23.03 -18.70
CA ILE A 550 7.05 22.72 -17.48
C ILE A 550 8.15 23.76 -17.27
N LEU A 551 8.17 24.35 -16.08
CA LEU A 551 9.27 25.20 -15.61
C LEU A 551 10.28 24.32 -14.87
N GLU A 552 11.49 24.21 -15.42
CA GLU A 552 12.63 23.56 -14.80
C GLU A 552 13.49 24.62 -14.08
N ILE A 553 13.79 24.42 -12.80
CA ILE A 553 14.56 25.38 -11.99
C ILE A 553 15.60 24.62 -11.18
N ALA A 554 16.87 24.81 -11.50
CA ALA A 554 17.97 24.51 -10.58
C ALA A 554 18.26 25.78 -9.76
N TYR A 555 18.18 25.69 -8.44
CA TYR A 555 18.28 26.84 -7.53
C TYR A 555 19.03 26.50 -6.24
N ASP A 556 19.68 27.51 -5.70
CA ASP A 556 20.23 27.55 -4.35
C ASP A 556 19.29 28.37 -3.45
N ASP A 557 19.15 27.93 -2.21
CA ASP A 557 18.28 28.41 -1.17
C ASP A 557 16.81 28.53 -1.58
N GLY A 558 16.24 29.71 -1.81
CA GLY A 558 14.79 29.88 -1.99
C GLY A 558 14.40 30.59 -3.29
N PHE A 559 13.24 30.25 -3.85
CA PHE A 559 12.66 31.00 -4.97
C PHE A 559 11.14 31.16 -4.91
N VAL A 560 10.65 32.22 -5.55
CA VAL A 560 9.25 32.42 -5.91
C VAL A 560 9.15 32.79 -7.39
N ALA A 561 8.36 32.04 -8.15
CA ALA A 561 8.18 32.21 -9.58
C ALA A 561 6.81 32.78 -9.92
N TYR A 562 6.80 33.71 -10.87
CA TYR A 562 5.63 34.43 -11.35
C TYR A 562 5.53 34.33 -12.87
N LEU A 563 4.31 34.17 -13.37
CA LEU A 563 3.98 34.18 -14.79
C LEU A 563 2.96 35.28 -15.05
N ASN A 564 3.34 36.24 -15.90
CA ASN A 564 2.50 37.40 -16.22
C ASN A 564 1.99 38.20 -15.00
N GLY A 565 2.68 38.10 -13.86
CA GLY A 565 2.35 38.77 -12.59
C GLY A 565 1.63 37.90 -11.55
N ASP A 566 1.18 36.70 -11.92
CA ASP A 566 0.56 35.73 -11.00
C ASP A 566 1.62 34.75 -10.48
N GLU A 567 1.62 34.43 -9.19
CA GLU A 567 2.50 33.42 -8.60
C GLU A 567 2.12 32.02 -9.12
N ILE A 568 3.12 31.27 -9.58
CA ILE A 568 2.94 29.92 -10.16
C ILE A 568 3.68 28.83 -9.38
N ALA A 569 4.72 29.19 -8.64
CA ALA A 569 5.48 28.25 -7.82
C ALA A 569 6.32 28.98 -6.77
N ARG A 570 6.66 28.24 -5.71
CA ARG A 570 7.51 28.66 -4.62
C ARG A 570 8.23 27.43 -4.07
N SER A 571 9.48 27.60 -3.63
CA SER A 571 10.21 26.54 -2.92
C SER A 571 9.71 26.38 -1.48
N ALA A 572 9.76 25.16 -0.94
CA ALA A 572 9.20 24.84 0.39
C ALA A 572 9.82 25.62 1.57
N ASN A 573 11.02 26.19 1.37
CA ASN A 573 11.75 26.97 2.37
C ASN A 573 11.49 28.49 2.29
N MET A 574 10.50 28.91 1.50
CA MET A 574 10.03 30.29 1.48
C MET A 574 8.67 30.38 2.20
N GLU A 575 8.60 31.15 3.29
CA GLU A 575 7.38 31.31 4.08
C GLU A 575 6.28 32.14 3.37
N SER A 576 5.08 32.16 3.96
CA SER A 576 3.93 33.00 3.58
C SER A 576 3.38 32.75 2.16
N LEU A 577 2.76 31.58 1.96
CA LEU A 577 2.11 31.19 0.70
C LEU A 577 1.15 32.26 0.17
N GLY A 578 1.26 32.57 -1.13
CA GLY A 578 0.39 33.53 -1.82
C GLY A 578 0.67 35.01 -1.53
N ALA A 579 1.63 35.34 -0.65
CA ALA A 579 2.10 36.70 -0.42
C ALA A 579 3.51 36.91 -1.02
N PRO A 580 3.77 38.00 -1.77
CA PRO A 580 5.13 38.28 -2.25
C PRO A 580 6.09 38.50 -1.07
N PRO A 581 7.23 37.79 -1.00
CA PRO A 581 8.20 37.97 0.08
C PRO A 581 8.93 39.32 -0.06
N ALA A 582 9.32 39.91 1.07
CA ALA A 582 10.15 41.11 1.09
C ALA A 582 11.58 40.80 0.64
N HIS A 583 12.25 41.76 0.00
CA HIS A 583 13.61 41.61 -0.56
C HIS A 583 14.68 41.18 0.46
N ASP A 584 14.44 41.37 1.75
CA ASP A 584 15.36 41.13 2.86
C ASP A 584 14.95 39.94 3.75
N VAL A 585 14.03 39.09 3.28
CA VAL A 585 13.71 37.80 3.91
C VAL A 585 14.75 36.76 3.49
N ASP A 586 15.08 35.86 4.41
CA ASP A 586 15.91 34.67 4.20
C ASP A 586 15.08 33.44 3.83
N ALA A 587 15.68 32.51 3.10
CA ALA A 587 15.10 31.20 2.82
C ALA A 587 15.54 30.17 3.88
N THR A 588 14.60 29.53 4.57
CA THR A 588 14.92 28.57 5.65
C THR A 588 14.06 27.30 5.54
N PRO A 589 14.66 26.09 5.60
CA PRO A 589 16.10 25.80 5.68
C PRO A 589 16.84 26.07 4.36
N ASN A 590 18.18 26.14 4.42
CA ASN A 590 19.03 26.25 3.23
C ASN A 590 18.81 25.07 2.27
N HIS A 591 19.06 25.29 0.98
CA HIS A 591 18.90 24.28 -0.07
C HIS A 591 19.96 24.43 -1.15
N GLU A 592 20.76 23.42 -1.42
CA GLU A 592 21.82 23.50 -2.44
C GLU A 592 21.29 23.14 -3.85
N VAL A 593 21.90 23.71 -4.90
CA VAL A 593 21.63 23.27 -6.28
C VAL A 593 21.94 21.78 -6.42
N THR A 594 20.96 21.00 -6.86
CA THR A 594 21.13 19.57 -7.14
C THR A 594 21.33 19.30 -8.63
N ALA A 595 21.81 18.11 -8.98
CA ALA A 595 21.98 17.69 -10.37
C ALA A 595 20.65 17.54 -11.15
N SER A 596 19.51 17.54 -10.46
CA SER A 596 18.17 17.42 -11.06
C SER A 596 17.35 18.68 -10.73
N PRO A 597 17.00 19.51 -11.73
CA PRO A 597 16.23 20.73 -11.47
C PRO A 597 14.83 20.38 -10.95
N ALA A 598 14.29 21.22 -10.08
CA ALA A 598 12.88 21.16 -9.70
C ALA A 598 12.01 21.39 -10.94
N ARG A 599 10.95 20.58 -11.11
CA ARG A 599 10.03 20.69 -12.24
C ARG A 599 8.66 21.09 -11.75
N ILE A 600 8.12 22.16 -12.33
CA ILE A 600 6.79 22.68 -12.00
C ILE A 600 5.90 22.59 -13.24
N SER A 601 4.82 21.84 -13.14
CA SER A 601 3.78 21.80 -14.18
C SER A 601 3.03 23.12 -14.27
N LEU A 602 2.94 23.70 -15.46
CA LEU A 602 2.17 24.92 -15.72
C LEU A 602 0.76 24.64 -16.26
N LYS A 603 0.32 23.38 -16.29
CA LYS A 603 -1.05 23.02 -16.70
C LYS A 603 -2.16 23.78 -15.94
N PRO A 604 -2.10 23.93 -14.59
CA PRO A 604 -3.12 24.68 -13.86
C PRO A 604 -3.14 26.18 -14.23
N PHE A 605 -2.03 26.68 -14.78
CA PHE A 605 -1.81 28.08 -15.10
C PHE A 605 -1.97 28.39 -16.61
N ARG A 606 -2.51 27.46 -17.40
CA ARG A 606 -2.74 27.72 -18.84
C ARG A 606 -3.59 28.96 -19.10
N SER A 607 -4.57 29.26 -18.25
CA SER A 607 -5.46 30.41 -18.40
C SER A 607 -4.76 31.77 -18.27
N ILE A 608 -3.53 31.82 -17.73
CA ILE A 608 -2.74 33.06 -17.62
C ILE A 608 -1.72 33.23 -18.74
N LEU A 609 -1.47 32.18 -19.53
CA LEU A 609 -0.66 32.25 -20.75
C LEU A 609 -1.44 32.97 -21.85
N LYS A 610 -0.73 33.81 -22.61
CA LYS A 610 -1.33 34.65 -23.65
C LYS A 610 -0.69 34.33 -25.00
N ALA A 611 -1.47 34.40 -26.07
CA ALA A 611 -0.88 34.47 -27.41
C ALA A 611 -0.07 35.77 -27.53
N GLY A 612 1.13 35.68 -28.08
CA GLY A 612 2.11 36.76 -28.13
C GLY A 612 3.08 36.77 -26.95
N GLU A 613 3.37 37.96 -26.44
CA GLU A 613 4.40 38.17 -25.41
C GLU A 613 3.91 37.77 -24.01
N ASN A 614 4.73 36.99 -23.30
CA ASN A 614 4.57 36.58 -21.91
C ASN A 614 5.83 36.94 -21.12
N VAL A 615 5.70 37.02 -19.79
CA VAL A 615 6.80 37.29 -18.86
C VAL A 615 6.88 36.18 -17.82
N LEU A 616 8.05 35.54 -17.75
CA LEU A 616 8.47 34.75 -16.60
C LEU A 616 9.32 35.64 -15.69
N ALA A 617 9.00 35.66 -14.41
CA ALA A 617 9.67 36.45 -13.39
C ALA A 617 9.97 35.57 -12.18
N ILE A 618 11.15 35.72 -11.57
CA ILE A 618 11.59 34.86 -10.45
C ILE A 618 12.29 35.73 -9.41
N GLN A 619 11.89 35.59 -8.16
CA GLN A 619 12.54 36.19 -7.00
C GLN A 619 13.31 35.08 -6.29
N VAL A 620 14.61 35.25 -6.09
CA VAL A 620 15.50 34.26 -5.47
C VAL A 620 16.06 34.83 -4.18
N HIS A 621 16.10 34.03 -3.13
CA HIS A 621 16.52 34.40 -1.79
C HIS A 621 17.62 33.48 -1.32
N ASN A 622 18.59 34.08 -0.64
CA ASN A 622 19.66 33.38 0.04
C ASN A 622 19.23 33.02 1.48
N GLY A 623 19.76 31.94 2.04
CA GLY A 623 19.46 31.50 3.41
C GLY A 623 20.06 32.40 4.49
N THR A 624 21.14 33.13 4.20
CA THR A 624 21.61 34.20 5.09
C THR A 624 22.33 35.31 4.32
N LEU A 625 22.41 36.50 4.92
CA LEU A 625 23.12 37.65 4.32
C LEU A 625 24.61 37.35 4.04
N ASN A 626 25.19 36.37 4.74
CA ASN A 626 26.60 36.01 4.65
C ASN A 626 26.84 34.62 4.05
N SER A 627 25.84 34.02 3.41
CA SER A 627 25.95 32.69 2.81
C SER A 627 27.12 32.58 1.84
N SER A 628 27.59 31.36 1.65
CA SER A 628 28.73 31.04 0.80
C SER A 628 28.45 31.31 -0.67
N ASP A 629 27.21 31.09 -1.09
CA ASP A 629 26.80 30.92 -2.47
C ASP A 629 25.32 31.28 -2.69
N LEU A 630 24.98 31.41 -3.98
CA LEU A 630 23.62 31.42 -4.51
C LEU A 630 23.72 31.15 -6.01
N SER A 631 22.85 30.31 -6.57
CA SER A 631 22.81 30.00 -8.00
C SER A 631 21.36 29.81 -8.50
N ILE A 632 21.05 30.29 -9.71
CA ILE A 632 19.71 30.10 -10.34
C ILE A 632 19.80 29.86 -11.85
N LEU A 633 19.18 28.76 -12.30
CA LEU A 633 19.14 28.30 -13.69
C LEU A 633 17.71 27.90 -14.10
N PRO A 634 16.88 28.88 -14.49
CA PRO A 634 15.51 28.64 -14.92
C PRO A 634 15.41 28.35 -16.43
N ARG A 635 14.64 27.33 -16.79
CA ARG A 635 14.36 26.89 -18.16
C ARG A 635 12.88 26.55 -18.31
N LEU A 636 12.25 26.97 -19.40
CA LEU A 636 10.84 26.70 -19.67
C LEU A 636 10.71 25.88 -20.94
N ILE A 637 10.08 24.72 -20.83
CA ILE A 637 9.85 23.79 -21.95
C ILE A 637 8.37 23.45 -22.08
N ASP A 638 7.97 22.98 -23.25
CA ASP A 638 6.72 22.26 -23.47
C ASP A 638 7.07 20.84 -23.90
N ARG A 639 6.47 19.86 -23.24
CA ARG A 639 6.71 18.44 -23.49
C ARG A 639 5.46 17.83 -24.11
N ARG A 640 5.64 17.08 -25.19
CA ARG A 640 4.57 16.37 -25.90
C ARG A 640 4.82 14.87 -25.80
N ILE A 641 3.95 14.17 -25.08
CA ILE A 641 4.09 12.72 -24.86
C ILE A 641 3.79 11.99 -26.17
N LEU A 642 4.66 11.05 -26.55
CA LEU A 642 4.49 10.29 -27.77
C LEU A 642 3.39 9.21 -27.62
N PRO A 643 2.62 8.92 -28.69
CA PRO A 643 1.64 7.85 -28.66
C PRO A 643 2.27 6.50 -28.30
N GLY A 644 1.64 5.75 -27.38
CA GLY A 644 2.11 4.44 -26.95
C GLY A 644 2.98 4.46 -25.69
N SER A 645 3.36 5.64 -25.18
CA SER A 645 3.95 5.76 -23.85
C SER A 645 2.88 5.66 -22.76
N THR A 646 3.25 5.07 -21.63
CA THR A 646 2.38 4.89 -20.46
C THR A 646 2.90 5.73 -19.31
N GLU A 647 2.10 6.69 -18.87
CA GLU A 647 2.40 7.46 -17.66
C GLU A 647 2.27 6.58 -16.41
N LYS A 648 3.00 6.91 -15.35
CA LYS A 648 2.97 6.15 -14.08
C LYS A 648 1.57 6.11 -13.48
N GLY A 649 0.82 7.21 -13.65
CA GLY A 649 -0.57 7.37 -13.26
C GLY A 649 -1.61 6.65 -14.11
N ASP A 650 -1.24 6.06 -15.25
CA ASP A 650 -2.21 5.47 -16.17
C ASP A 650 -2.87 4.23 -15.55
N LEU A 651 -4.20 4.30 -15.37
CA LEU A 651 -5.04 3.22 -14.82
C LEU A 651 -5.03 1.94 -15.68
N ASN A 652 -4.65 2.03 -16.95
CA ASN A 652 -4.55 0.90 -17.86
C ASN A 652 -3.16 0.27 -17.89
N GLY A 653 -2.17 0.94 -17.31
CA GLY A 653 -0.79 0.46 -17.21
C GLY A 653 -0.64 -0.67 -16.20
N ILE A 654 0.37 -1.52 -16.41
CA ILE A 654 0.76 -2.60 -15.51
C ILE A 654 2.19 -2.33 -15.02
N TRP A 655 2.37 -2.33 -13.71
CA TRP A 655 3.71 -2.31 -13.11
C TRP A 655 4.42 -3.65 -13.33
N THR A 656 5.69 -3.58 -13.72
CA THR A 656 6.54 -4.74 -13.93
C THR A 656 7.98 -4.42 -13.57
N PHE A 657 8.80 -5.46 -13.41
CA PHE A 657 10.24 -5.34 -13.23
C PHE A 657 10.89 -4.64 -14.43
N GLY A 658 11.72 -3.66 -14.13
CA GLY A 658 12.55 -2.92 -15.07
C GLY A 658 14.03 -3.15 -14.86
N PHE A 659 14.80 -3.14 -15.93
CA PHE A 659 16.26 -3.22 -15.85
C PHE A 659 16.92 -2.11 -16.67
N ASP A 660 17.50 -1.12 -15.99
CA ASP A 660 18.27 -0.04 -16.60
C ASP A 660 19.75 -0.46 -16.72
N PRO A 661 20.24 -0.79 -17.94
CA PRO A 661 21.61 -1.25 -18.11
C PRO A 661 22.64 -0.13 -17.94
N GLU A 662 22.23 1.14 -18.03
CA GLU A 662 23.11 2.27 -17.78
C GLU A 662 23.40 2.43 -16.29
N LYS A 663 22.47 2.01 -15.42
CA LYS A 663 22.64 1.99 -13.96
C LYS A 663 23.23 0.68 -13.43
N TYR A 664 23.43 -0.34 -14.26
CA TYR A 664 24.03 -1.62 -13.86
C TYR A 664 25.55 -1.52 -13.63
N ASP A 665 26.04 -2.12 -12.54
CA ASP A 665 27.46 -2.26 -12.24
C ASP A 665 28.06 -3.43 -13.04
N THR A 666 28.86 -3.10 -14.05
CA THR A 666 29.51 -4.09 -14.92
C THR A 666 30.87 -4.59 -14.41
N SER A 667 31.29 -4.20 -13.21
CA SER A 667 32.56 -4.67 -12.63
C SER A 667 32.51 -6.17 -12.31
N GLY A 668 33.68 -6.82 -12.31
CA GLY A 668 33.79 -8.22 -11.91
C GLY A 668 33.46 -8.40 -10.43
N LYS A 669 32.70 -9.46 -10.12
CA LYS A 669 32.20 -9.74 -8.77
C LYS A 669 32.63 -11.14 -8.36
N VAL A 670 33.01 -11.30 -7.10
CA VAL A 670 33.39 -12.61 -6.55
C VAL A 670 32.64 -12.80 -5.24
N LEU A 671 31.74 -13.78 -5.21
CA LEU A 671 31.02 -14.18 -4.01
C LEU A 671 31.60 -15.49 -3.47
N PHE A 672 31.55 -15.64 -2.16
CA PHE A 672 32.04 -16.79 -1.40
C PHE A 672 33.51 -17.10 -1.70
N ASP A 673 34.34 -16.05 -1.73
CA ASP A 673 35.75 -16.21 -2.11
C ASP A 673 36.50 -17.11 -1.13
N GLY A 674 37.30 -18.03 -1.66
CA GLY A 674 38.02 -19.02 -0.86
C GLY A 674 37.19 -20.22 -0.37
N THR A 675 35.91 -20.34 -0.73
CA THR A 675 35.09 -21.52 -0.44
C THR A 675 34.94 -22.43 -1.68
N PRO A 676 34.49 -23.70 -1.50
CA PRO A 676 34.13 -24.58 -2.63
C PRO A 676 32.99 -24.04 -3.50
N ASP A 677 32.12 -23.20 -2.92
CA ASP A 677 30.91 -22.66 -3.54
C ASP A 677 31.12 -21.28 -4.17
N ARG A 678 32.38 -20.92 -4.43
CA ARG A 678 32.79 -19.63 -4.99
C ARG A 678 32.10 -19.33 -6.33
N ILE A 679 31.48 -18.15 -6.42
CA ILE A 679 30.85 -17.63 -7.65
C ILE A 679 31.71 -16.51 -8.22
N VAL A 680 32.00 -16.59 -9.53
CA VAL A 680 32.71 -15.52 -10.25
C VAL A 680 31.85 -14.98 -11.35
N ILE A 681 31.51 -13.70 -11.23
CA ILE A 681 30.96 -12.92 -12.32
C ILE A 681 32.12 -12.17 -12.99
N PRO A 682 32.44 -12.46 -14.26
CA PRO A 682 33.48 -11.74 -14.97
C PRO A 682 33.08 -10.28 -15.19
N GLU A 683 34.08 -9.41 -15.37
CA GLU A 683 33.82 -8.03 -15.79
C GLU A 683 33.05 -8.02 -17.13
N GLY A 684 32.04 -7.14 -17.24
CA GLY A 684 31.12 -7.11 -18.38
C GLY A 684 31.81 -6.81 -19.72
N ARG A 685 32.87 -6.01 -19.69
CA ARG A 685 33.67 -5.68 -20.88
C ARG A 685 34.52 -6.89 -21.29
N GLY A 686 34.23 -7.45 -22.47
CA GLY A 686 34.95 -8.59 -23.02
C GLY A 686 34.36 -9.97 -22.66
N SER A 687 33.38 -10.05 -21.76
CA SER A 687 32.63 -11.28 -21.43
C SER A 687 31.28 -11.41 -22.16
N GLY A 688 30.85 -10.36 -22.88
CA GLY A 688 29.56 -10.32 -23.58
C GLY A 688 28.37 -10.04 -22.66
N ARG A 689 28.63 -9.56 -21.43
CA ARG A 689 27.65 -9.22 -20.39
C ARG A 689 27.53 -7.70 -20.27
N MET A 690 26.89 -7.07 -21.27
CA MET A 690 26.63 -5.62 -21.35
C MET A 690 25.22 -5.37 -21.88
N GLY A 691 24.61 -4.24 -21.54
CA GLY A 691 23.19 -4.03 -21.87
C GLY A 691 22.32 -5.06 -21.16
N LEU A 692 21.23 -5.49 -21.80
CA LEU A 692 20.31 -6.51 -21.25
C LEU A 692 21.01 -7.82 -20.87
N THR A 693 22.12 -8.22 -21.52
CA THR A 693 22.82 -9.45 -21.16
C THR A 693 23.55 -9.39 -19.82
N GLY A 694 23.69 -8.20 -19.22
CA GLY A 694 24.15 -8.03 -17.84
C GLY A 694 23.23 -8.72 -16.83
N LEU A 695 21.93 -8.81 -17.12
CA LEU A 695 20.95 -9.51 -16.27
C LEU A 695 21.28 -11.01 -16.07
N ARG A 696 22.04 -11.61 -16.99
CA ARG A 696 22.52 -13.00 -16.84
C ARG A 696 23.39 -13.20 -15.61
N ASP A 697 24.13 -12.18 -15.18
CA ASP A 697 24.94 -12.23 -13.97
C ASP A 697 24.08 -12.60 -12.76
N THR A 698 22.95 -11.92 -12.63
CA THR A 698 22.07 -12.05 -11.48
C THR A 698 21.25 -13.34 -11.52
N LEU A 699 20.81 -13.75 -12.71
CA LEU A 699 20.13 -15.04 -12.90
C LEU A 699 21.05 -16.23 -12.57
N ASP A 700 22.33 -16.16 -12.97
CA ASP A 700 23.35 -17.16 -12.63
C ASP A 700 23.58 -17.19 -11.11
N VAL A 701 23.62 -16.02 -10.46
CA VAL A 701 23.80 -15.91 -8.99
C VAL A 701 22.62 -16.50 -8.23
N ILE A 702 21.37 -16.18 -8.58
CA ILE A 702 20.19 -16.72 -7.90
C ILE A 702 20.14 -18.25 -7.99
N ARG A 703 20.44 -18.81 -9.16
CA ARG A 703 20.54 -20.27 -9.34
C ARG A 703 21.66 -20.89 -8.51
N SER A 704 22.80 -20.19 -8.42
CA SER A 704 23.94 -20.65 -7.62
C SER A 704 23.63 -20.59 -6.12
N ILE A 705 22.92 -19.55 -5.65
CA ILE A 705 22.43 -19.42 -4.27
C ILE A 705 21.50 -20.58 -3.93
N ALA A 706 20.51 -20.88 -4.78
CA ALA A 706 19.62 -22.03 -4.57
C ALA A 706 20.35 -23.40 -4.54
N SER A 707 21.53 -23.47 -5.17
CA SER A 707 22.38 -24.65 -5.18
C SER A 707 23.38 -24.71 -4.03
N HIS A 708 23.50 -23.63 -3.25
CA HIS A 708 24.42 -23.55 -2.13
C HIS A 708 23.90 -24.39 -0.94
N PRO A 709 24.76 -25.14 -0.22
CA PRO A 709 24.32 -25.99 0.90
C PRO A 709 23.54 -25.24 1.99
N SER A 710 23.94 -24.00 2.29
CA SER A 710 23.24 -23.15 3.26
C SER A 710 21.75 -22.96 2.92
N SER A 711 21.37 -22.92 1.63
CA SER A 711 19.97 -22.75 1.24
C SER A 711 19.13 -23.98 1.45
N ALA A 712 19.66 -25.15 1.10
CA ALA A 712 18.97 -26.40 1.39
C ALA A 712 18.74 -26.56 2.91
N GLU A 713 19.77 -26.28 3.73
CA GLU A 713 19.69 -26.36 5.20
C GLU A 713 18.65 -25.41 5.77
N PHE A 714 18.72 -24.13 5.40
CA PHE A 714 17.84 -23.12 5.96
C PHE A 714 16.37 -23.35 5.61
N ILE A 715 16.07 -23.60 4.33
CA ILE A 715 14.70 -23.81 3.87
C ILE A 715 14.13 -25.12 4.42
N CYS A 716 14.90 -26.21 4.43
CA CYS A 716 14.42 -27.47 5.00
C CYS A 716 14.17 -27.36 6.50
N ILE A 717 15.01 -26.64 7.26
CA ILE A 717 14.75 -26.37 8.69
C ILE A 717 13.47 -25.55 8.88
N LYS A 718 13.26 -24.49 8.10
CA LYS A 718 12.00 -23.71 8.15
C LYS A 718 10.77 -24.56 7.84
N LEU A 719 10.85 -25.48 6.87
CA LEU A 719 9.76 -26.43 6.57
C LEU A 719 9.54 -27.43 7.72
N ILE A 720 10.60 -27.95 8.36
CA ILE A 720 10.46 -28.79 9.55
C ILE A 720 9.80 -28.01 10.68
N GLN A 721 10.17 -26.74 10.87
CA GLN A 721 9.54 -25.86 11.85
C GLN A 721 8.05 -25.69 11.53
N LYS A 722 7.67 -25.40 10.28
CA LYS A 722 6.26 -25.25 9.89
C LYS A 722 5.45 -26.53 10.11
N PHE A 723 5.95 -27.68 9.68
CA PHE A 723 5.13 -28.89 9.55
C PHE A 723 5.34 -29.95 10.64
N VAL A 724 6.49 -29.96 11.33
CA VAL A 724 6.92 -31.07 12.19
C VAL A 724 7.20 -30.65 13.63
N SER A 725 8.15 -29.76 13.88
CA SER A 725 8.66 -29.49 15.23
C SER A 725 9.43 -28.18 15.35
N ASP A 726 9.24 -27.50 16.49
CA ASP A 726 9.94 -26.26 16.86
C ASP A 726 11.38 -26.53 17.36
N ASN A 727 11.70 -27.79 17.66
CA ASN A 727 12.95 -28.17 18.35
C ASN A 727 14.16 -28.31 17.42
N ILE A 728 14.18 -27.62 16.29
CA ILE A 728 15.35 -27.50 15.42
C ILE A 728 15.46 -26.08 14.88
N THR A 729 16.68 -25.53 14.93
CA THR A 729 17.07 -24.26 14.32
C THR A 729 18.42 -24.45 13.62
N LEU A 730 18.84 -23.48 12.80
CA LEU A 730 20.19 -23.48 12.25
C LEU A 730 21.27 -23.52 13.34
N ALA A 731 21.05 -22.86 14.47
CA ALA A 731 22.00 -22.84 15.58
C ALA A 731 22.15 -24.23 16.20
N THR A 732 21.03 -24.88 16.55
CA THR A 732 21.05 -26.22 17.18
C THR A 732 21.57 -27.30 16.23
N TYR A 733 21.34 -27.14 14.92
CA TYR A 733 21.89 -28.04 13.91
C TYR A 733 23.42 -27.88 13.80
N LYS A 734 23.93 -26.65 13.78
CA LYS A 734 25.37 -26.38 13.64
C LYS A 734 26.19 -26.77 14.87
N ASP A 735 25.64 -26.63 16.08
CA ASP A 735 26.34 -26.99 17.31
C ASP A 735 26.13 -28.46 17.74
N GLY A 736 25.30 -29.21 17.01
CA GLY A 736 25.02 -30.63 17.25
C GLY A 736 24.14 -30.89 18.47
N THR A 737 23.33 -29.90 18.89
CA THR A 737 22.38 -30.04 20.00
C THR A 737 20.94 -30.33 19.55
N ALA A 738 20.68 -30.32 18.23
CA ALA A 738 19.40 -30.73 17.69
C ALA A 738 19.11 -32.22 18.02
N PRO A 739 17.85 -32.61 18.25
CA PRO A 739 17.48 -34.01 18.41
C PRO A 739 17.88 -34.85 17.19
N ALA A 740 18.47 -36.02 17.42
CA ALA A 740 19.00 -36.88 16.35
C ALA A 740 17.93 -37.26 15.31
N GLU A 741 16.69 -37.47 15.74
CA GLU A 741 15.58 -37.81 14.83
C GLU A 741 15.20 -36.64 13.90
N LEU A 742 15.43 -35.39 14.33
CA LEU A 742 15.24 -34.20 13.48
C LEU A 742 16.41 -34.02 12.51
N GLU A 743 17.64 -34.36 12.90
CA GLU A 743 18.80 -34.38 12.01
C GLU A 743 18.69 -35.45 10.92
N ASP A 744 18.17 -36.64 11.26
CA ASP A 744 17.89 -37.71 10.30
C ASP A 744 16.84 -37.25 9.26
N LEU A 745 15.73 -36.65 9.71
CA LEU A 745 14.71 -36.10 8.82
C LEU A 745 15.26 -34.98 7.92
N LEU A 746 16.04 -34.06 8.50
CA LEU A 746 16.70 -33.00 7.73
C LEU A 746 17.62 -33.61 6.66
N THR A 747 18.38 -34.65 6.98
CA THR A 747 19.25 -35.34 6.03
C THR A 747 18.48 -35.91 4.84
N GLU A 748 17.31 -36.52 5.07
CA GLU A 748 16.43 -37.02 4.01
C GLU A 748 15.90 -35.88 3.12
N MET A 749 15.48 -34.76 3.73
CA MET A 749 15.01 -33.58 3.01
C MET A 749 16.12 -32.92 2.18
N LEU A 750 17.35 -32.84 2.71
CA LEU A 750 18.52 -32.34 1.98
C LEU A 750 18.88 -33.25 0.80
N ALA A 751 18.76 -34.56 0.95
CA ALA A 751 18.95 -35.49 -0.17
C ALA A 751 17.88 -35.28 -1.25
N ALA A 752 16.62 -35.05 -0.85
CA ALA A 752 15.53 -34.74 -1.76
C ALA A 752 15.74 -33.41 -2.51
N TRP A 753 16.16 -32.36 -1.80
CA TRP A 753 16.52 -31.05 -2.38
C TRP A 753 17.54 -31.19 -3.52
N ASN A 754 18.56 -32.02 -3.30
CA ASN A 754 19.67 -32.23 -4.24
C ASN A 754 19.39 -33.30 -5.30
N SER A 755 18.24 -33.98 -5.23
CA SER A 755 17.91 -35.08 -6.16
C SER A 755 17.35 -34.60 -7.51
N THR A 756 16.95 -33.33 -7.61
CA THR A 756 16.35 -32.76 -8.81
C THR A 756 17.33 -31.91 -9.62
N ALA A 757 17.06 -31.74 -10.90
CA ALA A 757 17.77 -30.82 -11.79
C ALA A 757 16.74 -29.93 -12.52
N PRO A 758 16.65 -28.62 -12.22
CA PRO A 758 17.41 -27.88 -11.20
C PRO A 758 17.11 -28.35 -9.76
N VAL A 759 18.06 -28.10 -8.84
CA VAL A 759 17.94 -28.44 -7.40
C VAL A 759 16.89 -27.58 -6.71
N GLY A 760 16.41 -27.98 -5.53
CA GLY A 760 15.48 -27.19 -4.73
C GLY A 760 14.02 -27.28 -5.15
N ASN A 761 13.59 -28.44 -5.66
CA ASN A 761 12.18 -28.69 -5.93
C ASN A 761 11.40 -28.94 -4.62
N ILE A 762 10.55 -27.99 -4.23
CA ILE A 762 9.81 -28.02 -2.95
C ILE A 762 8.87 -29.23 -2.89
N ARG A 763 8.22 -29.60 -4.00
CA ARG A 763 7.39 -30.82 -4.05
C ARG A 763 8.15 -32.07 -3.62
N THR A 764 9.37 -32.24 -4.11
CA THR A 764 10.22 -33.41 -3.80
C THR A 764 10.65 -33.39 -2.33
N VAL A 765 10.97 -32.22 -1.79
CA VAL A 765 11.30 -32.03 -0.36
C VAL A 765 10.09 -32.37 0.52
N MET A 766 8.90 -31.89 0.16
CA MET A 766 7.66 -32.21 0.88
C MET A 766 7.32 -33.71 0.80
N GLN A 767 7.58 -34.37 -0.32
CA GLN A 767 7.41 -35.82 -0.45
C GLN A 767 8.33 -36.60 0.49
N ALA A 768 9.59 -36.17 0.66
CA ALA A 768 10.51 -36.79 1.60
C ALA A 768 10.08 -36.57 3.05
N MET A 769 9.69 -35.35 3.41
CA MET A 769 9.24 -35.03 4.77
C MET A 769 7.98 -35.81 5.18
N LEU A 770 7.00 -35.88 4.29
CA LEU A 770 5.69 -36.47 4.56
C LEU A 770 5.64 -37.99 4.37
N ASP A 771 6.66 -38.60 3.76
CA ASP A 771 6.68 -39.95 3.16
C ASP A 771 5.39 -40.76 3.44
N PRO A 772 4.39 -40.67 2.55
CA PRO A 772 3.10 -41.30 2.81
C PRO A 772 3.20 -42.83 2.81
N VAL A 773 4.22 -43.42 2.17
CA VAL A 773 4.38 -44.86 2.01
C VAL A 773 5.11 -45.45 3.21
N ASN A 774 6.25 -44.86 3.59
CA ASN A 774 7.05 -45.27 4.72
C ASN A 774 6.87 -44.31 5.91
N GLN A 775 5.83 -44.57 6.71
CA GLN A 775 5.43 -43.75 7.85
C GLN A 775 6.32 -43.95 9.10
N SER A 776 7.62 -44.16 8.90
CA SER A 776 8.61 -44.30 9.97
C SER A 776 9.31 -42.97 10.31
N SER A 777 9.12 -41.92 9.51
CA SER A 777 9.73 -40.61 9.74
C SER A 777 9.14 -39.93 10.98
N LEU A 778 9.86 -38.92 11.49
CA LEU A 778 9.43 -38.18 12.67
C LEU A 778 8.08 -37.48 12.49
N PHE A 779 7.71 -37.09 11.26
CA PHE A 779 6.37 -36.54 10.98
C PHE A 779 5.26 -37.48 11.46
N TRP A 780 5.41 -38.79 11.29
CA TRP A 780 4.40 -39.78 11.66
C TRP A 780 4.51 -40.26 13.12
N SER A 781 5.48 -39.75 13.89
CA SER A 781 5.72 -40.20 15.25
C SER A 781 4.67 -39.65 16.21
N GLU A 782 4.52 -40.32 17.36
CA GLU A 782 3.68 -39.80 18.44
C GLU A 782 4.22 -38.48 19.03
N THR A 783 5.52 -38.20 18.87
CA THR A 783 6.13 -36.96 19.38
C THR A 783 5.85 -35.75 18.50
N ALA A 784 5.43 -35.95 17.25
CA ALA A 784 4.96 -34.88 16.36
C ALA A 784 3.46 -34.60 16.52
N TYR A 785 2.71 -35.40 17.28
CA TYR A 785 1.26 -35.25 17.39
C TYR A 785 0.87 -34.17 18.44
N ARG A 786 0.13 -33.13 18.03
CA ARG A 786 -0.36 -32.05 18.93
C ARG A 786 0.72 -31.33 19.73
N THR A 787 1.85 -31.08 19.09
CA THR A 787 2.99 -30.42 19.74
C THR A 787 3.21 -28.99 19.29
N LYS A 788 2.73 -28.62 18.09
CA LYS A 788 2.85 -27.25 17.59
C LYS A 788 1.66 -26.42 18.00
N VAL A 789 1.89 -25.18 18.41
CA VAL A 789 0.83 -24.19 18.59
C VAL A 789 0.41 -23.68 17.23
N LYS A 790 -0.90 -23.47 17.04
CA LYS A 790 -1.47 -22.83 15.85
C LYS A 790 -1.15 -21.33 15.83
N THR A 791 -0.64 -20.83 14.71
CA THR A 791 -0.60 -19.38 14.44
C THR A 791 -2.03 -18.79 14.44
N PRO A 792 -2.20 -17.45 14.49
CA PRO A 792 -3.51 -16.83 14.38
C PRO A 792 -4.29 -17.24 13.13
N VAL A 793 -3.64 -17.29 11.96
CA VAL A 793 -4.25 -17.77 10.70
C VAL A 793 -4.73 -19.21 10.85
N GLU A 794 -3.89 -20.09 11.39
CA GLU A 794 -4.20 -21.50 11.57
C GLU A 794 -5.36 -21.71 12.53
N PHE A 795 -5.39 -20.98 13.65
CA PHE A 795 -6.45 -21.08 14.66
C PHE A 795 -7.80 -20.59 14.15
N ILE A 796 -7.82 -19.46 13.44
CA ILE A 796 -9.03 -18.90 12.85
C ILE A 796 -9.58 -19.85 11.79
N ASN A 797 -8.73 -20.25 10.84
CA ASN A 797 -9.14 -21.13 9.73
C ASN A 797 -9.57 -22.50 10.24
N SER A 798 -8.86 -23.10 11.20
CA SER A 798 -9.25 -24.40 11.75
C SER A 798 -10.58 -24.36 12.47
N SER A 799 -10.85 -23.30 13.23
CA SER A 799 -12.12 -23.13 13.95
C SER A 799 -13.29 -22.98 12.98
N LEU A 800 -13.13 -22.20 11.92
CA LEU A 800 -14.16 -22.03 10.88
C LEU A 800 -14.40 -23.34 10.12
N ARG A 801 -13.34 -24.05 9.74
CA ARG A 801 -13.41 -25.32 8.99
C ARG A 801 -14.06 -26.44 9.80
N ALA A 802 -13.74 -26.54 11.09
CA ALA A 802 -14.32 -27.55 11.96
C ALA A 802 -15.85 -27.37 12.09
N LEU A 803 -16.34 -26.14 12.05
CA LEU A 803 -17.77 -25.84 12.19
C LEU A 803 -18.54 -25.78 10.86
N ASP A 804 -17.88 -25.93 9.70
CA ASP A 804 -18.43 -25.55 8.38
C ASP A 804 -19.02 -24.12 8.42
N ALA A 805 -18.34 -23.22 9.15
CA ALA A 805 -18.77 -21.85 9.31
C ALA A 805 -18.46 -21.03 8.06
N GLY A 806 -19.38 -20.15 7.70
CA GLY A 806 -19.15 -19.18 6.63
C GLY A 806 -18.23 -18.08 7.13
N ALA A 807 -17.10 -17.86 6.46
CA ALA A 807 -16.38 -16.59 6.45
C ALA A 807 -17.03 -15.67 5.40
N SER A 808 -17.74 -14.64 5.85
CA SER A 808 -18.43 -13.68 4.99
C SER A 808 -18.26 -12.26 5.52
N GLY A 809 -17.39 -11.48 4.89
CA GLY A 809 -17.03 -10.13 5.35
C GLY A 809 -15.54 -9.90 5.21
N ASN A 810 -15.04 -8.84 5.84
CA ASN A 810 -13.63 -8.46 5.91
C ASN A 810 -13.13 -8.31 7.36
N GLY A 811 -13.82 -8.91 8.33
CA GLY A 811 -13.47 -8.81 9.75
C GLY A 811 -12.46 -9.84 10.27
N LEU A 812 -12.12 -10.89 9.50
CA LEU A 812 -11.12 -11.87 9.93
C LEU A 812 -9.71 -11.27 10.08
N PRO A 813 -9.22 -10.42 9.16
CA PRO A 813 -7.94 -9.73 9.33
C PRO A 813 -7.83 -8.95 10.65
N GLY A 814 -8.93 -8.35 11.11
CA GLY A 814 -8.97 -7.67 12.42
C GLY A 814 -8.70 -8.61 13.60
N LEU A 815 -9.06 -9.90 13.50
CA LEU A 815 -8.76 -10.90 14.52
C LEU A 815 -7.28 -11.32 14.49
N ASN A 816 -6.68 -11.43 13.30
CA ASN A 816 -5.24 -11.65 13.17
C ASN A 816 -4.46 -10.53 13.85
N ASN A 817 -4.83 -9.27 13.58
CA ASN A 817 -4.25 -8.09 14.22
C ASN A 817 -4.40 -8.13 15.74
N ALA A 818 -5.58 -8.49 16.25
CA ALA A 818 -5.81 -8.63 17.69
C ALA A 818 -4.94 -9.72 18.34
N MET A 819 -4.56 -10.75 17.58
CA MET A 819 -3.66 -11.82 18.01
C MET A 819 -2.17 -11.55 17.65
N GLY A 820 -1.84 -10.36 17.15
CA GLY A 820 -0.47 -9.91 16.89
C GLY A 820 0.12 -10.29 15.52
N MET A 821 -0.71 -10.70 14.56
CA MET A 821 -0.26 -11.04 13.20
C MET A 821 -0.88 -10.07 12.18
N HIS A 822 -0.06 -9.16 11.64
CA HIS A 822 -0.45 -8.14 10.66
C HIS A 822 -0.04 -8.58 9.25
N LEU A 823 -0.95 -9.23 8.54
CA LEU A 823 -0.68 -9.78 7.21
C LEU A 823 -0.38 -8.66 6.19
N PHE A 824 0.66 -8.80 5.36
CA PHE A 824 1.08 -7.82 4.33
C PHE A 824 1.53 -6.44 4.83
N THR A 825 1.59 -6.20 6.13
CA THR A 825 1.98 -4.90 6.71
C THR A 825 3.03 -5.11 7.81
N ARG A 826 4.00 -5.99 7.53
CA ARG A 826 5.08 -6.28 8.47
C ARG A 826 6.27 -5.38 8.15
N ASP A 827 6.61 -4.51 9.09
CA ASP A 827 7.72 -3.57 8.95
C ASP A 827 9.08 -4.29 8.76
N ASP A 828 9.28 -5.41 9.47
CA ASP A 828 10.53 -6.20 9.44
C ASP A 828 10.50 -7.34 8.40
N PRO A 829 11.57 -7.53 7.60
CA PRO A 829 11.61 -8.51 6.50
C PRO A 829 11.79 -9.97 6.95
N ASP A 830 11.77 -10.24 8.26
CA ASP A 830 12.04 -11.54 8.87
C ASP A 830 10.83 -12.48 8.94
N GLY A 831 9.64 -11.95 8.64
CA GLY A 831 8.39 -12.67 8.71
C GLY A 831 7.97 -13.00 10.15
N TYR A 832 6.76 -13.50 10.29
CA TYR A 832 6.22 -13.99 11.54
C TYR A 832 6.85 -15.32 11.97
N SER A 833 7.00 -15.50 13.27
CA SER A 833 7.59 -16.70 13.86
C SER A 833 6.76 -17.95 13.59
N GLU A 834 7.42 -19.03 13.18
CA GLU A 834 6.83 -20.37 13.08
C GLU A 834 6.90 -21.15 14.42
N LEU A 835 7.49 -20.54 15.46
CA LEU A 835 7.67 -21.14 16.77
C LEU A 835 6.43 -20.89 17.63
N GLY A 836 5.88 -21.96 18.19
CA GLY A 836 4.57 -21.90 18.83
C GLY A 836 4.52 -21.04 20.09
N PHE A 837 5.64 -20.89 20.81
CA PHE A 837 5.69 -20.14 22.06
C PHE A 837 5.49 -18.63 21.86
N ASP A 838 5.77 -18.09 20.67
CA ASP A 838 5.55 -16.67 20.36
C ASP A 838 4.05 -16.33 20.21
N TRP A 839 3.20 -17.34 20.06
CA TRP A 839 1.76 -17.20 19.83
C TRP A 839 0.88 -17.51 21.04
N ILE A 840 1.50 -17.76 22.21
CA ILE A 840 0.81 -18.00 23.48
C ILE A 840 1.29 -17.00 24.53
N ASP A 841 0.45 -16.00 24.77
CA ASP A 841 0.54 -15.14 25.94
C ASP A 841 -0.87 -14.90 26.54
N THR A 842 -0.96 -14.10 27.60
CA THR A 842 -2.27 -13.87 28.25
C THR A 842 -3.24 -13.10 27.37
N ALA A 843 -2.76 -12.20 26.50
CA ALA A 843 -3.60 -11.35 25.65
C ALA A 843 -4.15 -12.14 24.46
N SER A 844 -3.26 -12.78 23.69
CA SER A 844 -3.60 -13.67 22.58
C SER A 844 -4.52 -14.81 22.99
N MET A 845 -4.34 -15.40 24.19
CA MET A 845 -5.26 -16.43 24.69
C MET A 845 -6.66 -15.89 24.98
N LEU A 846 -6.79 -14.66 25.46
CA LEU A 846 -8.10 -14.03 25.66
C LEU A 846 -8.79 -13.77 24.32
N GLU A 847 -8.07 -13.21 23.35
CA GLU A 847 -8.59 -12.95 22.00
C GLU A 847 -9.02 -14.24 21.28
N ARG A 848 -8.25 -15.32 21.42
CA ARG A 848 -8.62 -16.66 20.91
C ARG A 848 -9.93 -17.17 21.52
N ILE A 849 -10.09 -17.06 22.84
CA ILE A 849 -11.31 -17.48 23.55
C ILE A 849 -12.51 -16.62 23.15
N ASP A 850 -12.31 -15.30 23.06
CA ASP A 850 -13.36 -14.36 22.67
C ASP A 850 -13.81 -14.61 21.22
N PHE A 851 -12.88 -14.86 20.29
CA PHE A 851 -13.18 -15.24 18.91
C PHE A 851 -14.04 -16.51 18.83
N VAL A 852 -13.59 -17.64 19.39
CA VAL A 852 -14.34 -18.91 19.22
C VAL A 852 -15.70 -18.89 19.92
N ARG A 853 -15.84 -18.10 20.98
CA ARG A 853 -17.14 -17.86 21.64
C ARG A 853 -18.05 -17.01 20.77
N ASP A 854 -17.52 -15.94 20.20
CA ASP A 854 -18.27 -15.05 19.32
C ASP A 854 -18.67 -15.77 18.01
N LEU A 855 -17.82 -16.65 17.48
CA LEU A 855 -18.10 -17.57 16.37
C LEU A 855 -19.21 -18.55 16.72
N ALA A 856 -19.06 -19.28 17.82
CA ALA A 856 -20.04 -20.30 18.21
C ALA A 856 -21.43 -19.70 18.47
N GLN A 857 -21.50 -18.45 18.92
CA GLN A 857 -22.75 -17.77 19.28
C GLN A 857 -23.23 -16.74 18.25
N ASN A 858 -22.55 -16.63 17.09
CA ASN A 858 -22.87 -15.68 16.03
C ASN A 858 -23.01 -14.22 16.51
N ARG A 859 -22.07 -13.76 17.34
CA ARG A 859 -22.10 -12.39 17.91
C ARG A 859 -21.55 -11.31 16.98
N LYS A 860 -20.94 -11.71 15.86
CA LYS A 860 -20.39 -10.85 14.82
C LYS A 860 -20.97 -11.26 13.46
N SER A 861 -20.97 -10.34 12.50
CA SER A 861 -21.49 -10.59 11.14
C SER A 861 -20.46 -11.14 10.16
N ASP A 862 -19.17 -11.03 10.48
CA ASP A 862 -18.05 -11.39 9.58
C ASP A 862 -17.89 -12.91 9.38
N TYR A 863 -18.47 -13.68 10.29
CA TYR A 863 -18.51 -15.13 10.24
C TYR A 863 -19.82 -15.63 10.82
N TYR A 864 -20.26 -16.79 10.34
CA TYR A 864 -21.56 -17.35 10.71
C TYR A 864 -21.54 -18.89 10.75
N TRP A 865 -22.05 -19.46 11.83
CA TRP A 865 -22.26 -20.89 12.01
C TRP A 865 -23.72 -21.20 12.33
N ASP A 866 -24.39 -21.96 11.45
CA ASP A 866 -25.74 -22.46 11.72
C ASP A 866 -25.67 -23.75 12.56
N ALA A 867 -25.67 -23.59 13.88
CA ALA A 867 -25.58 -24.71 14.81
C ALA A 867 -26.74 -25.71 14.65
N LEU A 868 -27.97 -25.25 14.39
CA LEU A 868 -29.12 -26.14 14.26
C LEU A 868 -29.03 -26.98 12.99
N LEU A 869 -28.76 -26.33 11.85
CA LEU A 869 -28.55 -27.03 10.58
C LEU A 869 -27.39 -28.03 10.69
N PHE A 870 -26.28 -27.62 11.31
CA PHE A 870 -25.12 -28.48 11.50
C PHE A 870 -25.48 -29.76 12.27
N MET A 871 -26.22 -29.62 13.38
CA MET A 871 -26.67 -30.77 14.18
C MET A 871 -27.70 -31.63 13.45
N ASP A 872 -28.61 -31.03 12.69
CA ASP A 872 -29.69 -31.70 11.95
C ASP A 872 -29.15 -32.58 10.83
N GLU A 873 -28.25 -32.03 9.99
CA GLU A 873 -27.62 -32.76 8.88
C GLU A 873 -26.84 -34.01 9.35
N ARG A 874 -26.40 -34.00 10.61
CA ARG A 874 -25.55 -35.03 11.22
C ARG A 874 -26.32 -35.92 12.22
N ASN A 875 -27.62 -35.69 12.41
CA ASN A 875 -28.47 -36.42 13.36
C ASN A 875 -27.91 -36.40 14.81
N LEU A 876 -27.40 -35.26 15.26
CA LEU A 876 -26.81 -35.09 16.59
C LEU A 876 -27.87 -34.60 17.59
N GLU A 877 -28.51 -35.54 18.29
CA GLU A 877 -29.68 -35.24 19.15
C GLU A 877 -29.37 -35.20 20.64
N THR A 878 -28.42 -36.02 21.09
CA THR A 878 -28.13 -36.23 22.51
C THR A 878 -26.78 -35.66 22.91
N THR A 879 -26.62 -35.37 24.20
CA THR A 879 -25.35 -34.90 24.78
C THR A 879 -24.18 -35.81 24.43
N LEU A 880 -24.40 -37.12 24.49
CA LEU A 880 -23.37 -38.11 24.18
C LEU A 880 -23.00 -38.10 22.69
N GLN A 881 -23.99 -38.00 21.80
CA GLN A 881 -23.73 -37.92 20.36
C GLN A 881 -22.95 -36.66 19.99
N ILE A 882 -23.34 -35.51 20.55
CA ILE A 882 -22.67 -34.22 20.26
C ILE A 882 -21.22 -34.25 20.77
N LEU A 883 -20.98 -34.69 22.01
CA LEU A 883 -19.60 -34.80 22.52
C LEU A 883 -18.78 -35.82 21.72
N ALA A 884 -19.35 -36.99 21.40
CA ALA A 884 -18.63 -38.00 20.63
C ALA A 884 -18.24 -37.47 19.25
N TYR A 885 -19.14 -36.76 18.57
CA TYR A 885 -18.86 -36.16 17.26
C TYR A 885 -17.73 -35.13 17.32
N PHE A 886 -17.77 -34.18 18.26
CA PHE A 886 -16.72 -33.18 18.37
C PHE A 886 -15.41 -33.72 18.93
N ASP A 887 -15.43 -34.74 19.78
CA ASP A 887 -14.21 -35.44 20.19
C ASP A 887 -13.56 -36.14 18.99
N GLU A 888 -14.34 -36.77 18.11
CA GLU A 888 -13.82 -37.35 16.87
C GLU A 888 -13.26 -36.28 15.92
N LEU A 889 -14.03 -35.22 15.67
CA LEU A 889 -13.68 -34.17 14.71
C LEU A 889 -12.50 -33.30 15.16
N LEU A 890 -12.57 -32.74 16.38
CA LEU A 890 -11.56 -31.81 16.88
C LEU A 890 -10.37 -32.56 17.46
N TYR A 891 -10.64 -33.70 18.09
CA TYR A 891 -9.69 -34.37 18.96
C TYR A 891 -9.39 -35.82 18.60
N GLN A 892 -9.92 -36.36 17.49
CA GLN A 892 -9.67 -37.74 17.04
C GLN A 892 -9.88 -38.78 18.16
N ASN A 893 -10.88 -38.56 19.03
CA ASN A 893 -11.18 -39.39 20.21
C ASN A 893 -10.08 -39.43 21.29
N MET A 894 -9.23 -38.42 21.33
CA MET A 894 -8.10 -38.32 22.27
C MET A 894 -8.40 -37.44 23.50
N LEU A 895 -9.64 -36.98 23.70
CA LEU A 895 -9.97 -36.27 24.94
C LEU A 895 -9.81 -37.21 26.15
N PRO A 896 -9.09 -36.78 27.20
CA PRO A 896 -8.99 -37.55 28.45
C PRO A 896 -10.36 -37.83 29.06
N GLU A 897 -10.54 -38.98 29.70
CA GLU A 897 -11.82 -39.38 30.32
C GLU A 897 -12.31 -38.36 31.36
N ALA A 898 -11.39 -37.74 32.10
CA ALA A 898 -11.71 -36.64 33.03
C ALA A 898 -12.32 -35.43 32.31
N ASN A 899 -11.75 -35.04 31.16
CA ASN A 899 -12.25 -33.91 30.37
C ASN A 899 -13.60 -34.27 29.74
N ARG A 900 -13.75 -35.48 29.18
CA ARG A 900 -15.03 -35.97 28.66
C ARG A 900 -16.11 -35.95 29.74
N SER A 901 -15.79 -36.39 30.96
CA SER A 901 -16.73 -36.39 32.09
C SER A 901 -17.16 -34.97 32.47
N LEU A 902 -16.20 -34.03 32.52
CA LEU A 902 -16.49 -32.62 32.81
C LEU A 902 -17.36 -31.97 31.73
N LEU A 903 -17.09 -32.27 30.45
CA LEU A 903 -17.85 -31.77 29.31
C LEU A 903 -19.28 -32.34 29.27
N LEU A 904 -19.45 -33.63 29.59
CA LEU A 904 -20.76 -34.27 29.75
C LEU A 904 -21.55 -33.62 30.89
N ASP A 905 -20.90 -33.41 32.05
CA ASP A 905 -21.54 -32.77 33.21
C ASP A 905 -21.92 -31.31 32.89
N TYR A 906 -21.03 -30.57 32.22
CA TYR A 906 -21.33 -29.23 31.75
C TYR A 906 -22.57 -29.24 30.85
N LEU A 907 -22.62 -30.07 29.81
CA LEU A 907 -23.76 -30.06 28.89
C LEU A 907 -25.06 -30.56 29.55
N ALA A 908 -24.95 -31.48 30.51
CA ALA A 908 -26.08 -32.12 31.19
C ALA A 908 -26.56 -31.41 32.47
N THR A 909 -25.96 -30.28 32.88
CA THR A 909 -26.37 -29.55 34.10
C THR A 909 -26.43 -28.03 33.93
N ASN A 910 -27.45 -27.36 34.49
CA ASN A 910 -27.53 -25.90 34.42
C ASN A 910 -26.48 -25.19 35.29
N SER A 911 -26.49 -23.86 35.31
CA SER A 911 -25.56 -23.03 36.10
C SER A 911 -25.59 -23.26 37.61
N ASN A 912 -26.54 -24.04 38.13
CA ASN A 912 -26.64 -24.44 39.54
C ASN A 912 -26.28 -25.92 39.77
N GLY A 913 -25.83 -26.66 38.73
CA GLY A 913 -25.52 -28.09 38.81
C GLY A 913 -26.77 -28.99 38.81
N VAL A 914 -27.93 -28.45 38.43
CA VAL A 914 -29.18 -29.24 38.34
C VAL A 914 -29.23 -29.91 36.97
N PRO A 915 -29.57 -31.22 36.89
CA PRO A 915 -29.70 -31.92 35.62
C PRO A 915 -30.60 -31.19 34.62
N LEU A 916 -30.04 -30.88 33.45
CA LEU A 916 -30.68 -30.25 32.33
C LEU A 916 -30.59 -31.20 31.13
N ARG A 917 -31.72 -31.74 30.68
CA ARG A 917 -31.75 -32.54 29.45
C ARG A 917 -31.82 -31.60 28.26
N LEU A 918 -30.92 -31.80 27.29
CA LEU A 918 -31.04 -31.17 25.97
C LEU A 918 -32.43 -31.48 25.40
N ASN A 919 -33.18 -30.43 25.06
CA ASN A 919 -34.56 -30.55 24.65
C ASN A 919 -34.77 -29.91 23.27
N ARG A 920 -34.79 -30.73 22.22
CA ARG A 920 -35.09 -30.27 20.85
C ARG A 920 -36.51 -29.72 20.66
N LEU A 921 -37.44 -29.99 21.58
CA LEU A 921 -38.77 -29.35 21.56
C LEU A 921 -38.71 -27.86 21.93
N ASN A 922 -37.58 -27.38 22.46
CA ASN A 922 -37.27 -25.96 22.61
C ASN A 922 -36.02 -25.62 21.78
N PRO A 923 -36.18 -25.32 20.48
CA PRO A 923 -35.04 -25.11 19.57
C PRO A 923 -34.08 -24.01 20.01
N GLN A 924 -34.58 -22.95 20.67
CA GLN A 924 -33.73 -21.85 21.15
C GLN A 924 -32.83 -22.28 22.31
N ASP A 925 -33.39 -22.94 23.33
CA ASP A 925 -32.62 -23.43 24.48
C ASP A 925 -31.62 -24.52 24.06
N PHE A 926 -32.02 -25.40 23.14
CA PHE A 926 -31.11 -26.38 22.53
C PHE A 926 -29.97 -25.68 21.79
N LYS A 927 -30.28 -24.70 20.93
CA LYS A 927 -29.29 -23.91 20.18
C LYS A 927 -28.31 -23.21 21.12
N ASP A 928 -28.80 -22.37 22.03
CA ASP A 928 -27.96 -21.59 22.95
C ASP A 928 -27.01 -22.50 23.74
N ARG A 929 -27.50 -23.67 24.15
CA ARG A 929 -26.72 -24.65 24.90
C ARG A 929 -25.63 -25.32 24.06
N VAL A 930 -25.95 -25.66 22.82
CA VAL A 930 -24.98 -26.24 21.87
C VAL A 930 -23.91 -25.21 21.52
N GLU A 931 -24.30 -23.95 21.28
CA GLU A 931 -23.39 -22.86 20.97
C GLU A 931 -22.42 -22.57 22.13
N GLU A 932 -22.92 -22.50 23.37
CA GLU A 932 -22.06 -22.38 24.56
C GLU A 932 -21.07 -23.55 24.70
N PHE A 933 -21.53 -24.78 24.45
CA PHE A 933 -20.70 -25.97 24.57
C PHE A 933 -19.60 -26.05 23.51
N VAL A 934 -19.93 -25.74 22.26
CA VAL A 934 -18.94 -25.74 21.18
C VAL A 934 -17.93 -24.62 21.37
N GLY A 935 -18.37 -23.43 21.81
CA GLY A 935 -17.46 -22.36 22.20
C GLY A 935 -16.51 -22.78 23.32
N LEU A 936 -16.99 -23.53 24.32
CA LEU A 936 -16.16 -24.10 25.37
C LEU A 936 -15.15 -25.13 24.83
N LEU A 937 -15.59 -26.04 23.95
CA LEU A 937 -14.72 -27.04 23.33
C LEU A 937 -13.56 -26.42 22.55
N LEU A 938 -13.84 -25.39 21.74
CA LEU A 938 -12.82 -24.68 20.96
C LEU A 938 -11.94 -23.76 21.83
N SER A 939 -12.40 -23.39 23.03
CA SER A 939 -11.60 -22.64 24.01
C SER A 939 -10.65 -23.52 24.82
N MET A 940 -10.74 -24.84 24.70
CA MET A 940 -9.89 -25.75 25.48
C MET A 940 -8.43 -25.65 25.04
N PRO A 941 -7.45 -25.84 25.96
CA PRO A 941 -6.04 -25.79 25.62
C PRO A 941 -5.66 -26.68 24.42
N GLN A 942 -6.26 -27.87 24.32
CA GLN A 942 -6.00 -28.85 23.28
C GLN A 942 -6.27 -28.31 21.86
N TRP A 943 -7.22 -27.38 21.68
CA TRP A 943 -7.56 -26.84 20.37
C TRP A 943 -6.51 -25.87 19.83
N ASN A 944 -5.68 -25.29 20.70
CA ASN A 944 -4.58 -24.40 20.32
C ASN A 944 -3.42 -25.14 19.64
N PHE A 945 -3.41 -26.48 19.69
CA PHE A 945 -2.31 -27.29 19.16
C PHE A 945 -2.70 -28.06 17.89
N GLN A 946 -1.73 -28.33 17.03
CA GLN A 946 -1.85 -29.09 15.77
C GLN A 946 -0.95 -30.32 15.74
#